data_AF-A0A9D5IDX5-F1
#
_entry.id   AF-A0A9D5IDX5-F1
#
_cell.length_a   1.000
_cell.length_b   1.000
_cell.length_c   1.000
_cell.angle_alpha   90.00
_cell.angle_beta   90.00
_cell.angle_gamma   90.00
#
_symmetry.space_group_name_H-M   'P 1'
#
loop_
_entity.id
_entity.type
_entity.pdbx_description
1 polymer ?
#
loop_
_entity_poly.entity_id
_entity_poly.type
_entity_poly.pdbx_seq_one_letter_code
_entity_poly.pdbx_strand_id
1 'polypeptide(L)'
;MTLATWKKVVLFGLFGAVGCLAGWAVGEVYLLAARAVADPDSGAAPSLISRPSAPATDAPPPSSEFKDRLDREKAKSGDVQISLIWFNKNDLDLHCVDPNGAEVYFKQPRSASGGELDVDANGDRGRPVTSEPVENIYWPAGGAPSGKYTVSVNYYNRRAGEPNATTYKVSILHGGTREDFSGEISDNGTPNNKRLIREFELSPKVELFASPELELPPGVTLKVPVVARRMYYKGEIKVQAENLPEGVTAEPLTIPEGKTEGELVLKASESAKEIKKAIKLVGTGGELTGCSADTQLTISAPAVRFSATTVIILGIWTALLAVGLCLALLAGQNRYLGRPLFAAGRIPLGGVIVGASVAGFVSGSVGQSLYSLLLAVGIGSFGLVIGWVLLGGLLGWGVSFFVSNLDKKKAALAGLAGGLLGAIAFLVGSNAGDWLGRLIGAGVLGFCIGLVVAIVEAAFRRAWLEVRFGERETINVNLGPEPVKVGGNSQLCTVWARGAPDVALRFFVRNSQVICEDVPTRTEAIVGEGHTRKAGTVTLTVHTGKGTATPLAASQAPPAKPQAAVPPPPPVPTPVAKTPPTPDYDDNLPMPISPPPPARPKVASILDDGGFVPPPPAKPPAAVSAKPPVPAPPKLPTGGLTSPARPEPPKPASPAIPKPPAPAAPVASAPTAEAKPSGEGCPTCKRVAPGRPGARYCMMCDKPY
;
A
#
# COMPACT_ATOMS: atom_id res chain seq x y z
N MET A 1 -25.08 43.49 5.99
CA MET A 1 -25.59 42.60 4.91
C MET A 1 -27.08 42.38 5.17
N THR A 2 -27.92 42.39 4.13
CA THR A 2 -29.37 42.11 4.30
C THR A 2 -29.62 40.60 4.41
N LEU A 3 -30.76 40.19 4.97
CA LEU A 3 -31.17 38.77 5.07
C LEU A 3 -31.15 38.06 3.70
N ALA A 4 -31.48 38.78 2.63
CA ALA A 4 -31.42 38.28 1.25
C ALA A 4 -29.98 38.01 0.78
N THR A 5 -29.02 38.87 1.16
CA THR A 5 -27.59 38.64 0.89
C THR A 5 -27.08 37.39 1.60
N TRP A 6 -27.52 37.16 2.85
CA TRP A 6 -27.10 36.00 3.64
C TRP A 6 -27.64 34.68 3.08
N LYS A 7 -28.92 34.64 2.66
CA LYS A 7 -29.51 33.47 1.99
C LYS A 7 -28.74 33.10 0.71
N LYS A 8 -28.32 34.10 -0.08
CA LYS A 8 -27.49 33.88 -1.26
C LYS A 8 -26.14 33.27 -0.90
N VAL A 9 -25.47 33.80 0.12
CA VAL A 9 -24.16 33.33 0.57
C VAL A 9 -24.18 31.87 1.01
N VAL A 10 -25.19 31.49 1.79
CA VAL A 10 -25.36 30.09 2.23
C VAL A 10 -25.69 29.18 1.05
N LEU A 11 -26.54 29.62 0.13
CA LEU A 11 -26.93 28.81 -1.04
C LEU A 11 -25.74 28.46 -1.94
N PHE A 12 -24.85 29.44 -2.21
CA PHE A 12 -23.64 29.17 -2.99
C PHE A 12 -22.64 28.29 -2.23
N GLY A 13 -22.54 28.44 -0.90
CA GLY A 13 -21.79 27.50 -0.06
C GLY A 13 -22.32 26.07 -0.19
N LEU A 14 -23.65 25.87 -0.11
CA LEU A 14 -24.26 24.56 -0.28
C LEU A 14 -24.03 23.97 -1.69
N PHE A 15 -24.13 24.78 -2.75
CA PHE A 15 -23.79 24.32 -4.10
C PHE A 15 -22.34 23.87 -4.21
N GLY A 16 -21.41 24.62 -3.62
CA GLY A 16 -20.01 24.24 -3.59
C GLY A 16 -19.79 22.93 -2.83
N ALA A 17 -20.40 22.76 -1.66
CA ALA A 17 -20.33 21.52 -0.88
C ALA A 17 -20.88 20.32 -1.67
N VAL A 18 -22.08 20.45 -2.25
CA VAL A 18 -22.70 19.40 -3.07
C VAL A 18 -21.82 19.03 -4.28
N GLY A 19 -21.21 20.02 -4.94
CA GLY A 19 -20.29 19.77 -6.04
C GLY A 19 -19.06 18.97 -5.64
N CYS A 20 -18.40 19.37 -4.56
CA CYS A 20 -17.27 18.62 -3.99
C CYS A 20 -17.69 17.20 -3.58
N LEU A 21 -18.86 17.03 -2.97
CA LEU A 21 -19.36 15.72 -2.53
C LEU A 21 -19.74 14.81 -3.71
N ALA A 22 -20.26 15.38 -4.81
CA ALA A 22 -20.50 14.62 -6.04
C ALA A 22 -19.17 14.15 -6.66
N GLY A 23 -18.17 15.03 -6.72
CA GLY A 23 -16.82 14.68 -7.17
C GLY A 23 -16.15 13.65 -6.26
N TRP A 24 -16.33 13.77 -4.94
CA TRP A 24 -15.91 12.80 -3.93
C TRP A 24 -16.56 11.43 -4.16
N ALA A 25 -17.87 11.36 -4.38
CA ALA A 25 -18.58 10.10 -4.56
C ALA A 25 -18.07 9.32 -5.78
N VAL A 26 -17.89 10.00 -6.91
CA VAL A 26 -17.28 9.40 -8.11
C VAL A 26 -15.82 9.03 -7.84
N GLY A 27 -15.09 9.90 -7.14
CA GLY A 27 -13.71 9.68 -6.73
C GLY A 27 -13.52 8.44 -5.85
N GLU A 28 -14.36 8.22 -4.84
CA GLU A 28 -14.23 7.05 -3.97
C GLU A 28 -14.48 5.74 -4.71
N VAL A 29 -15.46 5.70 -5.63
CA VAL A 29 -15.67 4.54 -6.50
C VAL A 29 -14.41 4.27 -7.34
N TYR A 30 -13.81 5.33 -7.89
CA TYR A 30 -12.54 5.23 -8.60
C TYR A 30 -11.40 4.74 -7.70
N LEU A 31 -11.24 5.26 -6.48
CA LEU A 31 -10.19 4.83 -5.55
C LEU A 31 -10.31 3.37 -5.17
N LEU A 32 -11.53 2.90 -4.91
CA LEU A 32 -11.79 1.48 -4.62
C LEU A 32 -11.34 0.59 -5.78
N ALA A 33 -11.69 0.95 -7.01
CA ALA A 33 -11.28 0.21 -8.21
C ALA A 33 -9.75 0.30 -8.44
N ALA A 34 -9.16 1.48 -8.29
CA ALA A 34 -7.74 1.71 -8.55
C ALA A 34 -6.84 1.00 -7.53
N ARG A 35 -7.23 0.94 -6.26
CA ARG A 35 -6.50 0.20 -5.21
C ARG A 35 -6.50 -1.30 -5.45
N ALA A 36 -7.64 -1.86 -5.88
CA ALA A 36 -7.74 -3.29 -6.23
C ALA A 36 -6.82 -3.70 -7.38
N VAL A 37 -6.53 -2.77 -8.32
CA VAL A 37 -5.61 -3.00 -9.44
C VAL A 37 -4.15 -2.75 -9.05
N ALA A 38 -3.90 -1.76 -8.19
CA ALA A 38 -2.54 -1.37 -7.79
C ALA A 38 -1.89 -2.34 -6.79
N ASP A 39 -2.69 -3.11 -6.04
CA ASP A 39 -2.18 -4.04 -5.03
C ASP A 39 -2.95 -5.38 -5.03
N PRO A 40 -2.74 -6.24 -6.05
CA PRO A 40 -3.37 -7.56 -6.13
C PRO A 40 -2.89 -8.52 -5.02
N ASP A 41 -1.76 -8.20 -4.36
CA ASP A 41 -1.08 -9.04 -3.37
C ASP A 41 -1.22 -8.50 -1.92
N SER A 42 -2.04 -7.48 -1.68
CA SER A 42 -2.33 -6.95 -0.32
C SER A 42 -2.88 -7.98 0.67
N GLY A 43 -3.29 -9.16 0.20
CA GLY A 43 -3.66 -10.33 1.01
C GLY A 43 -2.60 -11.44 1.10
N ALA A 44 -1.48 -11.33 0.39
CA ALA A 44 -0.42 -12.32 0.38
C ALA A 44 0.74 -11.85 1.24
N ALA A 45 0.83 -12.35 2.47
CA ALA A 45 2.09 -12.37 3.20
C ALA A 45 2.98 -13.45 2.56
N PRO A 46 4.20 -13.10 2.12
CA PRO A 46 5.28 -14.04 2.34
C PRO A 46 6.53 -13.29 2.78
N SER A 47 6.75 -13.20 4.09
CA SER A 47 8.13 -13.31 4.56
C SER A 47 8.39 -14.80 4.74
N LEU A 48 9.30 -15.34 3.94
CA LEU A 48 9.83 -16.68 4.11
C LEU A 48 10.66 -16.68 5.40
N ILE A 49 9.97 -16.74 6.54
CA ILE A 49 10.63 -17.00 7.81
C ILE A 49 11.19 -18.42 7.72
N SER A 50 12.51 -18.54 7.79
CA SER A 50 13.18 -19.83 7.84
C SER A 50 12.62 -20.65 9.00
N ARG A 51 12.11 -21.85 8.68
CA ARG A 51 11.56 -22.77 9.67
C ARG A 51 12.65 -23.08 10.71
N PRO A 52 12.39 -22.87 12.02
CA PRO A 52 13.32 -23.26 13.05
C PRO A 52 13.49 -24.79 13.03
N SER A 53 14.73 -25.27 13.07
CA SER A 53 15.01 -26.69 13.31
C SER A 53 15.39 -26.89 14.77
N ALA A 54 14.76 -27.88 15.41
CA ALA A 54 15.11 -28.27 16.76
C ALA A 54 16.45 -29.06 16.72
N PRO A 55 17.52 -28.68 17.45
CA PRO A 55 18.84 -29.33 17.37
C PRO A 55 18.80 -30.78 17.85
N ALA A 56 19.34 -31.76 17.10
CA ALA A 56 19.37 -33.15 17.54
C ALA A 56 20.04 -33.27 18.92
N THR A 57 19.38 -33.94 19.87
CA THR A 57 19.94 -34.25 21.19
C THR A 57 20.52 -35.65 21.08
N ASP A 58 21.79 -35.76 20.71
CA ASP A 58 22.46 -37.05 20.69
C ASP A 58 22.68 -37.50 22.13
N ALA A 59 21.99 -38.56 22.53
CA ALA A 59 22.19 -39.20 23.83
C ALA A 59 23.67 -39.62 23.98
N PRO A 60 24.28 -39.49 25.17
CA PRO A 60 25.64 -39.96 25.40
C PRO A 60 25.76 -41.45 25.02
N PRO A 61 26.78 -41.82 24.21
CA PRO A 61 26.95 -43.20 23.80
C PRO A 61 27.30 -44.08 25.02
N PRO A 62 26.94 -45.38 25.01
CA PRO A 62 27.40 -46.31 26.02
C PRO A 62 28.93 -46.46 25.97
N SER A 63 29.53 -46.85 27.10
CA SER A 63 30.95 -47.22 27.13
C SER A 63 31.23 -48.40 26.18
N SER A 64 32.48 -48.54 25.72
CA SER A 64 32.84 -49.53 24.68
C SER A 64 32.42 -50.96 25.05
N GLU A 65 32.53 -51.34 26.32
CA GLU A 65 32.17 -52.67 26.80
C GLU A 65 30.66 -52.97 26.69
N PHE A 66 29.81 -51.98 26.96
CA PHE A 66 28.38 -52.10 26.69
C PHE A 66 28.11 -52.07 25.19
N LYS A 67 28.73 -51.14 24.47
CA LYS A 67 28.52 -50.95 23.03
C LYS A 67 28.79 -52.24 22.25
N ASP A 68 29.91 -52.89 22.49
CA ASP A 68 30.32 -54.09 21.74
C ASP A 68 29.34 -55.25 21.96
N ARG A 69 28.85 -55.43 23.19
CA ARG A 69 27.87 -56.49 23.52
C ARG A 69 26.48 -56.16 22.99
N LEU A 70 26.03 -54.92 23.12
CA LEU A 70 24.74 -54.46 22.61
C LEU A 70 24.68 -54.57 21.09
N ASP A 71 25.74 -54.17 20.38
CA ASP A 71 25.83 -54.28 18.92
C ASP A 71 25.83 -55.75 18.46
N ARG A 72 26.56 -56.62 19.18
CA ARG A 72 26.61 -58.06 18.90
C ARG A 72 25.22 -58.69 19.00
N GLU A 73 24.45 -58.32 20.02
CA GLU A 73 23.09 -58.83 20.22
C GLU A 73 22.01 -58.05 19.47
N LYS A 74 22.40 -56.99 18.74
CA LYS A 74 21.50 -56.08 18.01
C LYS A 74 20.43 -55.44 18.91
N ALA A 75 20.83 -55.06 20.12
CA ALA A 75 19.97 -54.39 21.07
C ALA A 75 19.44 -53.06 20.51
N LYS A 76 18.18 -52.76 20.78
CA LYS A 76 17.52 -51.52 20.42
C LYS A 76 17.73 -50.46 21.50
N SER A 77 17.42 -49.22 21.15
CA SER A 77 17.56 -48.06 22.03
C SER A 77 16.38 -47.10 21.83
N GLY A 78 16.32 -46.05 22.66
CA GLY A 78 15.29 -45.01 22.62
C GLY A 78 15.44 -44.02 23.76
N ASP A 79 14.33 -43.42 24.23
CA ASP A 79 14.38 -42.37 25.25
C ASP A 79 14.83 -42.88 26.62
N VAL A 80 14.57 -44.16 26.88
CA VAL A 80 15.03 -44.91 28.04
C VAL A 80 15.67 -46.19 27.54
N GLN A 81 16.90 -46.46 27.97
CA GLN A 81 17.58 -47.72 27.70
C GLN A 81 18.34 -48.15 28.95
N ILE A 82 18.10 -49.36 29.41
CA ILE A 82 18.72 -49.95 30.59
C ILE A 82 19.39 -51.23 30.12
N SER A 83 20.71 -51.31 30.29
CA SER A 83 21.49 -52.46 29.86
C SER A 83 22.26 -53.04 31.04
N LEU A 84 22.27 -54.36 31.17
CA LEU A 84 22.99 -55.11 32.19
C LEU A 84 24.05 -55.97 31.51
N ILE A 85 25.27 -55.99 32.04
CA ILE A 85 26.34 -56.91 31.61
C ILE A 85 27.00 -57.55 32.83
N TRP A 86 27.49 -58.78 32.70
CA TRP A 86 28.25 -59.47 33.74
C TRP A 86 29.35 -60.35 33.17
N PHE A 87 30.13 -60.99 34.05
CA PHE A 87 31.47 -61.52 33.71
C PHE A 87 31.63 -63.02 33.99
N ASN A 88 30.53 -63.77 34.00
CA ASN A 88 30.52 -65.22 34.17
C ASN A 88 29.26 -65.82 33.53
N LYS A 89 29.04 -67.13 33.68
CA LYS A 89 27.88 -67.81 33.08
C LYS A 89 26.64 -67.87 33.97
N ASN A 90 26.66 -67.26 35.17
CA ASN A 90 25.47 -67.23 36.03
C ASN A 90 24.31 -66.51 35.33
N ASP A 91 23.09 -66.72 35.82
CA ASP A 91 21.88 -66.15 35.26
C ASP A 91 21.43 -64.95 36.11
N LEU A 92 21.57 -63.75 35.54
CA LEU A 92 21.14 -62.50 36.16
C LEU A 92 20.06 -61.88 35.29
N ASP A 93 18.89 -61.58 35.87
CA ASP A 93 17.81 -60.90 35.16
C ASP A 93 17.85 -59.39 35.43
N LEU A 94 17.58 -58.61 34.39
CA LEU A 94 17.29 -57.20 34.47
C LEU A 94 15.78 -56.99 34.67
N HIS A 95 15.46 -56.17 35.67
CA HIS A 95 14.09 -55.82 36.03
C HIS A 95 13.92 -54.29 36.00
N CYS A 96 12.83 -53.83 35.39
CA CYS A 96 12.44 -52.42 35.43
C CYS A 96 10.93 -52.29 35.71
N VAL A 97 10.55 -51.61 36.78
CA VAL A 97 9.16 -51.20 37.02
C VAL A 97 8.95 -49.82 36.41
N ASP A 98 7.97 -49.72 35.53
CA ASP A 98 7.62 -48.48 34.84
C ASP A 98 6.68 -47.57 35.68
N PRO A 99 6.43 -46.33 35.25
CA PRO A 99 5.55 -45.40 35.98
C PRO A 99 4.10 -45.86 36.15
N ASN A 100 3.63 -46.79 35.31
CA ASN A 100 2.30 -47.38 35.42
C ASN A 100 2.28 -48.57 36.39
N GLY A 101 3.42 -48.90 37.00
CA GLY A 101 3.59 -50.02 37.93
C GLY A 101 3.81 -51.37 37.25
N ALA A 102 3.97 -51.42 35.92
CA ALA A 102 4.23 -52.67 35.22
C ALA A 102 5.73 -53.02 35.29
N GLU A 103 6.05 -54.26 35.64
CA GLU A 103 7.42 -54.76 35.67
C GLU A 103 7.79 -55.41 34.33
N VAL A 104 8.84 -54.91 33.69
CA VAL A 104 9.46 -55.49 32.50
C VAL A 104 10.64 -56.35 32.95
N TYR A 105 10.57 -57.65 32.66
CA TYR A 105 11.59 -58.66 33.00
C TYR A 105 11.36 -59.94 32.19
N PHE A 106 12.18 -60.98 32.39
CA PHE A 106 12.15 -62.22 31.61
C PHE A 106 10.75 -62.81 31.32
N LYS A 107 9.88 -62.95 32.35
CA LYS A 107 8.53 -63.53 32.18
C LYS A 107 7.51 -62.56 31.60
N GLN A 108 7.73 -61.25 31.79
CA GLN A 108 6.91 -60.19 31.24
C GLN A 108 7.79 -59.24 30.43
N PRO A 109 8.25 -59.66 29.24
CA PRO A 109 9.26 -58.92 28.48
C PRO A 109 8.70 -57.67 27.82
N ARG A 110 7.39 -57.39 27.92
CA ARG A 110 6.76 -56.20 27.35
C ARG A 110 5.75 -55.59 28.31
N SER A 111 5.67 -54.27 28.35
CA SER A 111 4.65 -53.52 29.09
C SER A 111 3.71 -52.75 28.15
N ALA A 112 2.52 -52.41 28.64
CA ALA A 112 1.56 -51.58 27.91
C ALA A 112 2.07 -50.13 27.71
N SER A 113 3.06 -49.69 28.48
CA SER A 113 3.73 -48.41 28.29
C SER A 113 4.73 -48.41 27.13
N GLY A 114 4.98 -49.55 26.48
CA GLY A 114 5.89 -49.69 25.35
C GLY A 114 7.30 -50.15 25.71
N GLY A 115 7.54 -50.53 26.96
CA GLY A 115 8.83 -51.09 27.39
C GLY A 115 9.00 -52.50 26.85
N GLU A 116 10.21 -52.85 26.41
CA GLU A 116 10.55 -54.16 25.88
C GLU A 116 11.92 -54.63 26.40
N LEU A 117 11.99 -55.85 26.94
CA LEU A 117 13.21 -56.63 27.12
C LEU A 117 13.50 -57.35 25.80
N ASP A 118 14.41 -56.78 25.00
CA ASP A 118 14.72 -57.26 23.65
C ASP A 118 15.95 -58.16 23.59
N VAL A 119 16.87 -58.02 24.55
CA VAL A 119 18.01 -58.90 24.74
C VAL A 119 18.00 -59.46 26.15
N ASP A 120 18.13 -60.78 26.22
CA ASP A 120 18.03 -61.64 27.40
C ASP A 120 19.12 -62.72 27.24
N ALA A 121 20.07 -62.80 28.17
CA ALA A 121 21.25 -63.62 28.03
C ALA A 121 21.40 -64.56 29.23
N ASN A 122 21.82 -65.79 28.97
CA ASN A 122 21.93 -66.86 29.97
C ASN A 122 20.61 -67.28 30.65
N GLY A 123 19.45 -66.82 30.20
CA GLY A 123 18.14 -67.40 30.51
C GLY A 123 17.74 -68.61 29.64
N ASP A 124 16.50 -69.08 29.79
CA ASP A 124 15.97 -70.32 29.16
C ASP A 124 15.29 -70.11 27.78
N ARG A 125 15.82 -69.23 26.93
CA ARG A 125 15.26 -68.94 25.58
C ARG A 125 15.98 -69.61 24.40
N GLY A 126 16.75 -70.68 24.66
CA GLY A 126 17.45 -71.41 23.59
C GLY A 126 18.65 -70.67 22.99
N ARG A 127 19.14 -69.61 23.64
CA ARG A 127 20.42 -68.96 23.32
C ARG A 127 21.58 -69.73 23.95
N PRO A 128 22.76 -69.82 23.30
CA PRO A 128 23.94 -70.39 23.93
C PRO A 128 24.35 -69.59 25.16
N VAL A 129 24.70 -70.30 26.24
CA VAL A 129 25.26 -69.69 27.45
C VAL A 129 26.61 -69.07 27.14
N THR A 130 26.84 -67.85 27.63
CA THR A 130 28.05 -67.05 27.37
C THR A 130 28.65 -66.50 28.66
N SER A 131 29.97 -66.26 28.66
CA SER A 131 30.69 -65.54 29.72
C SER A 131 30.74 -64.03 29.51
N GLU A 132 30.23 -63.55 28.37
CA GLU A 132 30.05 -62.12 28.08
C GLU A 132 28.57 -61.72 27.88
N PRO A 133 27.68 -62.05 28.83
CA PRO A 133 26.25 -61.81 28.69
C PRO A 133 25.89 -60.31 28.70
N VAL A 134 24.73 -60.02 28.12
CA VAL A 134 24.10 -58.70 28.12
C VAL A 134 22.58 -58.86 28.13
N GLU A 135 21.89 -58.03 28.91
CA GLU A 135 20.45 -57.81 28.81
C GLU A 135 20.14 -56.35 28.51
N ASN A 136 19.01 -56.10 27.87
CA ASN A 136 18.59 -54.77 27.49
C ASN A 136 17.07 -54.60 27.59
N ILE A 137 16.64 -53.62 28.39
CA ILE A 137 15.27 -53.11 28.42
C ILE A 137 15.29 -51.71 27.83
N TYR A 138 14.36 -51.42 26.92
CA TYR A 138 14.26 -50.08 26.34
C TYR A 138 12.81 -49.64 26.13
N TRP A 139 12.61 -48.32 26.07
CA TRP A 139 11.42 -47.69 25.52
C TRP A 139 11.80 -46.94 24.25
N PRO A 140 11.05 -47.08 23.14
CA PRO A 140 11.35 -46.40 21.89
C PRO A 140 11.27 -44.88 22.04
N ALA A 141 11.92 -44.15 21.12
CA ALA A 141 11.89 -42.69 21.10
C ALA A 141 10.44 -42.16 21.00
N GLY A 142 10.10 -41.20 21.88
CA GLY A 142 8.73 -40.68 22.08
C GLY A 142 7.78 -41.63 22.81
N GLY A 143 8.21 -42.84 23.18
CA GLY A 143 7.38 -43.90 23.74
C GLY A 143 7.39 -43.98 25.27
N ALA A 144 8.46 -43.54 25.92
CA ALA A 144 8.61 -43.64 27.37
C ALA A 144 7.59 -42.75 28.11
N PRO A 145 6.77 -43.29 29.05
CA PRO A 145 5.93 -42.46 29.90
C PRO A 145 6.75 -41.61 30.88
N SER A 146 6.21 -40.46 31.25
CA SER A 146 6.73 -39.67 32.38
C SER A 146 6.41 -40.36 33.72
N GLY A 147 7.19 -40.04 34.74
CA GLY A 147 7.05 -40.57 36.11
C GLY A 147 8.22 -41.44 36.55
N LYS A 148 8.00 -42.21 37.62
CA LYS A 148 9.05 -42.94 38.34
C LYS A 148 9.35 -44.31 37.70
N TYR A 149 10.63 -44.60 37.48
CA TYR A 149 11.16 -45.89 37.06
C TYR A 149 12.01 -46.50 38.17
N THR A 150 11.94 -47.81 38.34
CA THR A 150 12.72 -48.55 39.35
C THR A 150 13.50 -49.68 38.68
N VAL A 151 14.83 -49.59 38.67
CA VAL A 151 15.73 -50.55 38.02
C VAL A 151 16.38 -51.44 39.07
N SER A 152 16.30 -52.75 38.87
CA SER A 152 16.91 -53.75 39.75
C SER A 152 17.53 -54.90 38.96
N VAL A 153 18.50 -55.57 39.57
CA VAL A 153 19.13 -56.78 39.05
C VAL A 153 18.78 -57.93 39.97
N ASN A 154 18.28 -59.03 39.41
CA ASN A 154 17.92 -60.23 40.14
C ASN A 154 18.98 -61.31 39.88
N TYR A 155 19.49 -61.94 40.93
CA TYR A 155 20.26 -63.18 40.78
C TYR A 155 19.27 -64.34 40.66
N TYR A 156 19.04 -64.82 39.44
CA TYR A 156 18.01 -65.84 39.20
C TYR A 156 18.51 -67.25 39.50
N ASN A 157 19.65 -67.61 38.94
CA ASN A 157 20.16 -68.97 39.07
C ASN A 157 21.69 -69.04 38.97
N ARG A 158 22.27 -69.79 39.90
CA ARG A 158 23.70 -70.11 39.85
C ARG A 158 23.92 -71.29 38.92
N ARG A 159 24.82 -71.15 37.95
CA ARG A 159 25.17 -72.25 37.04
C ARG A 159 26.22 -73.17 37.66
N ALA A 160 26.13 -74.46 37.33
CA ALA A 160 27.07 -75.46 37.79
C ALA A 160 28.50 -75.11 37.35
N GLY A 161 29.44 -75.10 38.30
CA GLY A 161 30.85 -74.77 38.06
C GLY A 161 31.20 -73.28 38.13
N GLU A 162 30.22 -72.38 38.25
CA GLU A 162 30.45 -70.94 38.38
C GLU A 162 30.59 -70.51 39.85
N PRO A 163 31.32 -69.41 40.14
CA PRO A 163 31.42 -68.85 41.49
C PRO A 163 30.05 -68.37 42.00
N ASN A 164 29.90 -68.30 43.33
CA ASN A 164 28.65 -67.81 43.93
C ASN A 164 28.42 -66.32 43.66
N ALA A 165 29.49 -65.53 43.71
CA ALA A 165 29.46 -64.10 43.45
C ALA A 165 29.60 -63.80 41.96
N THR A 166 28.80 -62.85 41.46
CA THR A 166 28.83 -62.36 40.09
C THR A 166 28.98 -60.85 40.10
N THR A 167 30.08 -60.35 39.53
CA THR A 167 30.25 -58.93 39.24
C THR A 167 29.43 -58.55 38.01
N TYR A 168 28.79 -57.38 38.06
CA TYR A 168 27.97 -56.86 36.99
C TYR A 168 28.17 -55.34 36.81
N LYS A 169 27.76 -54.83 35.65
CA LYS A 169 27.62 -53.40 35.37
C LYS A 169 26.24 -53.13 34.79
N VAL A 170 25.67 -51.96 35.10
CA VAL A 170 24.40 -51.49 34.53
C VAL A 170 24.58 -50.12 33.92
N SER A 171 24.13 -49.91 32.69
CA SER A 171 24.11 -48.60 32.03
C SER A 171 22.66 -48.15 31.83
N ILE A 172 22.34 -46.95 32.30
CA ILE A 172 20.98 -46.38 32.26
C ILE A 172 21.03 -45.07 31.48
N LEU A 173 20.39 -45.05 30.30
CA LEU A 173 20.04 -43.85 29.57
C LEU A 173 18.64 -43.41 29.97
N HIS A 174 18.50 -42.18 30.48
CA HIS A 174 17.22 -41.56 30.81
C HIS A 174 17.36 -40.02 30.78
N GLY A 175 16.31 -39.32 30.36
CA GLY A 175 16.31 -37.84 30.33
C GLY A 175 17.41 -37.20 29.47
N GLY A 176 17.98 -37.94 28.51
CA GLY A 176 19.13 -37.51 27.71
C GLY A 176 20.49 -37.64 28.40
N THR A 177 20.55 -38.25 29.60
CA THR A 177 21.77 -38.50 30.36
C THR A 177 22.03 -40.00 30.49
N ARG A 178 23.30 -40.42 30.56
CA ARG A 178 23.68 -41.82 30.77
C ARG A 178 24.46 -41.97 32.07
N GLU A 179 24.04 -42.90 32.90
CA GLU A 179 24.67 -43.26 34.18
C GLU A 179 25.12 -44.73 34.13
N ASP A 180 26.35 -45.00 34.55
CA ASP A 180 26.90 -46.36 34.63
C ASP A 180 27.13 -46.76 36.10
N PHE A 181 26.68 -47.95 36.46
CA PHE A 181 26.78 -48.54 37.79
C PHE A 181 27.59 -49.84 37.72
N SER A 182 28.27 -50.20 38.81
CA SER A 182 28.96 -51.48 38.95
C SER A 182 28.66 -52.08 40.32
N GLY A 183 28.60 -53.41 40.39
CA GLY A 183 28.33 -54.10 41.64
C GLY A 183 28.67 -55.58 41.59
N GLU A 184 28.44 -56.25 42.71
CA GLU A 184 28.56 -57.69 42.86
C GLU A 184 27.30 -58.21 43.54
N ILE A 185 26.77 -59.34 43.08
CA ILE A 185 25.62 -60.00 43.68
C ILE A 185 25.93 -61.49 43.85
N SER A 186 25.53 -62.07 44.98
CA SER A 186 25.73 -63.48 45.30
C SER A 186 24.39 -64.16 45.47
N ASP A 187 24.28 -65.42 45.07
CA ASP A 187 23.09 -66.23 45.33
C ASP A 187 22.88 -66.38 46.84
N ASN A 188 21.64 -66.13 47.27
CA ASN A 188 21.18 -66.23 48.67
C ASN A 188 20.18 -67.38 48.87
N GLY A 189 20.00 -68.23 47.85
CA GLY A 189 19.07 -69.36 47.85
C GLY A 189 17.60 -68.97 47.67
N THR A 190 17.30 -67.72 47.31
CA THR A 190 15.94 -67.25 47.06
C THR A 190 15.74 -66.87 45.60
N PRO A 191 14.59 -67.22 44.97
CA PRO A 191 14.31 -66.86 43.58
C PRO A 191 14.13 -65.35 43.30
N ASN A 192 14.01 -64.52 44.34
CA ASN A 192 13.77 -63.08 44.28
C ASN A 192 14.93 -62.29 44.89
N ASN A 193 16.16 -62.70 44.63
CA ASN A 193 17.37 -62.01 45.06
C ASN A 193 17.59 -60.71 44.25
N LYS A 194 16.68 -59.75 44.42
CA LYS A 194 16.68 -58.46 43.72
C LYS A 194 17.50 -57.43 44.46
N ARG A 195 18.47 -56.84 43.76
CA ARG A 195 19.23 -55.67 44.20
C ARG A 195 18.75 -54.44 43.44
N LEU A 196 18.26 -53.43 44.17
CA LEU A 196 17.95 -52.12 43.61
C LEU A 196 19.23 -51.46 43.09
N ILE A 197 19.19 -50.98 41.85
CA ILE A 197 20.29 -50.25 41.21
C ILE A 197 20.01 -48.76 41.26
N ARG A 198 18.84 -48.34 40.74
CA ARG A 198 18.50 -46.93 40.60
C ARG A 198 16.99 -46.73 40.55
N GLU A 199 16.53 -45.68 41.23
CA GLU A 199 15.24 -45.05 40.96
C GLU A 199 15.50 -43.70 40.29
N PHE A 200 14.77 -43.42 39.21
CA PHE A 200 14.81 -42.13 38.51
C PHE A 200 13.41 -41.72 38.08
N GLU A 201 13.22 -40.42 37.84
CA GLU A 201 11.92 -39.85 37.46
C GLU A 201 12.06 -39.02 36.19
N LEU A 202 11.17 -39.27 35.23
CA LEU A 202 11.09 -38.50 33.99
C LEU A 202 9.99 -37.46 34.09
N SER A 203 10.35 -36.18 34.16
CA SER A 203 9.38 -35.08 34.17
C SER A 203 8.99 -34.67 32.75
N PRO A 204 7.71 -34.37 32.47
CA PRO A 204 7.29 -33.82 31.19
C PRO A 204 7.99 -32.47 30.92
N LYS A 205 8.64 -32.35 29.77
CA LYS A 205 9.35 -31.13 29.35
C LYS A 205 8.98 -30.76 27.91
N VAL A 206 8.78 -29.47 27.66
CA VAL A 206 8.60 -28.92 26.32
C VAL A 206 9.65 -27.86 26.06
N GLU A 207 10.23 -27.88 24.87
CA GLU A 207 11.10 -26.81 24.38
C GLU A 207 10.46 -26.19 23.15
N LEU A 208 10.36 -24.86 23.13
CA LEU A 208 9.85 -24.10 22.00
C LEU A 208 11.02 -23.55 21.19
N PHE A 209 10.84 -23.51 19.88
CA PHE A 209 11.78 -22.96 18.92
C PHE A 209 11.02 -22.02 17.99
N ALA A 210 11.54 -20.81 17.82
CA ALA A 210 11.05 -19.82 16.89
C ALA A 210 12.25 -19.13 16.23
N SER A 211 12.01 -18.34 15.19
CA SER A 211 13.08 -17.62 14.52
C SER A 211 13.66 -16.56 15.46
N PRO A 212 15.00 -16.42 15.53
CA PRO A 212 15.65 -15.55 16.52
C PRO A 212 15.42 -14.06 16.24
N GLU A 213 15.16 -13.70 14.99
CA GLU A 213 14.86 -12.34 14.55
C GLU A 213 13.61 -12.36 13.65
N LEU A 214 12.71 -11.42 13.92
CA LEU A 214 11.44 -11.24 13.23
C LEU A 214 11.31 -9.77 12.82
N GLU A 215 11.00 -9.53 11.55
CA GLU A 215 10.68 -8.19 11.05
C GLU A 215 9.17 -8.08 10.78
N LEU A 216 8.54 -7.07 11.38
CA LEU A 216 7.11 -6.82 11.28
C LEU A 216 6.85 -5.35 10.93
N PRO A 217 6.63 -5.02 9.64
CA PRO A 217 6.27 -3.66 9.25
C PRO A 217 4.89 -3.23 9.80
N PRO A 218 4.66 -1.92 10.02
CA PRO A 218 3.35 -1.40 10.43
C PRO A 218 2.22 -1.79 9.45
N GLY A 219 1.06 -2.16 9.97
CA GLY A 219 -0.12 -2.57 9.17
C GLY A 219 -0.07 -4.01 8.63
N VAL A 220 1.02 -4.75 8.85
CA VAL A 220 1.21 -6.10 8.30
C VAL A 220 0.80 -7.18 9.32
N THR A 221 0.27 -8.29 8.80
CA THR A 221 0.08 -9.54 9.54
C THR A 221 1.19 -10.52 9.18
N LEU A 222 1.84 -11.10 10.18
CA LEU A 222 2.95 -12.03 10.06
C LEU A 222 2.62 -13.37 10.72
N LYS A 223 2.85 -14.46 9.99
CA LYS A 223 2.72 -15.82 10.52
C LYS A 223 4.10 -16.36 10.92
N VAL A 224 4.29 -16.59 12.20
CA VAL A 224 5.55 -17.05 12.78
C VAL A 224 5.46 -18.56 13.03
N PRO A 225 6.26 -19.40 12.34
CA PRO A 225 6.31 -20.82 12.64
C PRO A 225 6.96 -21.05 14.02
N VAL A 226 6.23 -21.74 14.90
CA VAL A 226 6.71 -22.18 16.22
C VAL A 226 6.80 -23.69 16.22
N VAL A 227 7.99 -24.21 16.48
CA VAL A 227 8.26 -25.65 16.60
C VAL A 227 8.37 -26.01 18.07
N ALA A 228 7.71 -27.08 18.47
CA ALA A 228 7.72 -27.62 19.82
C ALA A 228 8.37 -29.00 19.83
N ARG A 229 9.41 -29.16 20.65
CA ARG A 229 9.94 -30.46 21.03
C ARG A 229 9.27 -30.91 22.31
N ARG A 230 8.67 -32.10 22.27
CA ARG A 230 7.98 -32.74 23.40
C ARG A 230 8.87 -33.84 23.95
N MET A 231 9.25 -33.73 25.22
CA MET A 231 9.99 -34.75 25.97
C MET A 231 9.05 -35.26 27.05
N TYR A 232 8.56 -36.49 26.90
CA TYR A 232 7.64 -37.12 27.88
C TYR A 232 6.33 -36.34 28.12
N TYR A 233 5.94 -35.42 27.22
CA TYR A 233 4.72 -34.62 27.33
C TYR A 233 3.71 -34.94 26.22
N LYS A 234 2.49 -35.33 26.60
CA LYS A 234 1.42 -35.74 25.68
C LYS A 234 0.21 -34.78 25.63
N GLY A 235 0.18 -33.69 26.40
CA GLY A 235 -0.94 -32.74 26.37
C GLY A 235 -0.91 -31.76 25.19
N GLU A 236 -1.92 -30.90 25.07
CA GLU A 236 -1.89 -29.73 24.18
C GLU A 236 -0.87 -28.68 24.67
N ILE A 237 -0.34 -27.84 23.78
CA ILE A 237 0.53 -26.71 24.13
C ILE A 237 -0.13 -25.42 23.67
N LYS A 238 -0.46 -24.52 24.61
CA LYS A 238 -0.93 -23.16 24.34
C LYS A 238 0.24 -22.21 24.36
N VAL A 239 0.53 -21.59 23.22
CA VAL A 239 1.61 -20.64 23.02
C VAL A 239 1.04 -19.22 23.01
N GLN A 240 1.59 -18.35 23.86
CA GLN A 240 1.26 -16.92 23.91
C GLN A 240 2.53 -16.09 23.74
N ALA A 241 2.40 -14.90 23.13
CA ALA A 241 3.49 -13.95 23.05
C ALA A 241 3.37 -12.92 24.18
N GLU A 242 4.43 -12.80 24.97
CA GLU A 242 4.57 -11.83 26.05
C GLU A 242 5.55 -10.72 25.65
N ASN A 243 5.50 -9.60 26.38
CA ASN A 243 6.35 -8.42 26.18
C ASN A 243 6.20 -7.74 24.80
N LEU A 244 5.04 -7.87 24.15
CA LEU A 244 4.76 -7.20 22.89
C LEU A 244 4.92 -5.66 23.01
N PRO A 245 5.43 -5.00 21.96
CA PRO A 245 5.46 -3.54 21.88
C PRO A 245 4.06 -2.94 21.67
N GLU A 246 3.91 -1.64 21.97
CA GLU A 246 2.66 -0.90 21.77
C GLU A 246 2.23 -0.95 20.30
N GLY A 247 0.97 -1.30 20.04
CA GLY A 247 0.44 -1.41 18.68
C GLY A 247 0.70 -2.75 17.97
N VAL A 248 1.26 -3.75 18.66
CA VAL A 248 1.37 -5.14 18.17
C VAL A 248 0.50 -6.08 19.00
N THR A 249 -0.21 -6.97 18.33
CA THR A 249 -1.04 -8.01 18.94
C THR A 249 -0.66 -9.39 18.43
N ALA A 250 -0.92 -10.43 19.22
CA ALA A 250 -0.68 -11.82 18.87
C ALA A 250 -1.95 -12.64 19.11
N GLU A 251 -2.33 -13.47 18.14
CA GLU A 251 -3.40 -14.44 18.33
C GLU A 251 -2.87 -15.66 19.10
N PRO A 252 -3.63 -16.21 20.07
CA PRO A 252 -3.20 -17.40 20.80
C PRO A 252 -3.02 -18.59 19.85
N LEU A 253 -1.89 -19.28 19.94
CA LEU A 253 -1.64 -20.51 19.18
C LEU A 253 -1.87 -21.72 20.10
N THR A 254 -2.61 -22.73 19.60
CA THR A 254 -2.70 -24.04 20.27
C THR A 254 -2.07 -25.10 19.36
N ILE A 255 -1.05 -25.78 19.84
CA ILE A 255 -0.41 -26.93 19.19
C ILE A 255 -1.04 -28.21 19.78
N PRO A 256 -1.86 -28.95 19.00
CA PRO A 256 -2.54 -30.14 19.49
C PRO A 256 -1.58 -31.24 19.97
N GLU A 257 -2.11 -32.19 20.74
CA GLU A 257 -1.40 -33.41 21.10
C GLU A 257 -0.79 -34.09 19.86
N GLY A 258 0.44 -34.59 20.00
CA GLY A 258 1.18 -35.26 18.92
C GLY A 258 1.70 -34.35 17.80
N LYS A 259 1.27 -33.08 17.73
CA LYS A 259 1.83 -32.10 16.78
C LYS A 259 3.05 -31.40 17.38
N THR A 260 4.06 -31.19 16.54
CA THR A 260 5.34 -30.56 16.90
C THR A 260 5.49 -29.17 16.33
N GLU A 261 4.45 -28.62 15.68
CA GLU A 261 4.52 -27.29 15.07
C GLU A 261 3.16 -26.60 15.00
N GLY A 262 3.18 -25.27 14.92
CA GLY A 262 2.04 -24.39 14.67
C GLY A 262 2.46 -23.01 14.19
N GLU A 263 1.49 -22.22 13.70
CA GLU A 263 1.73 -20.85 13.22
C GLU A 263 1.15 -19.83 14.21
N LEU A 264 1.99 -19.00 14.80
CA LEU A 264 1.57 -17.88 15.64
C LEU A 264 1.33 -16.65 14.76
N VAL A 265 0.17 -16.01 14.88
CA VAL A 265 -0.17 -14.83 14.07
C VAL A 265 0.14 -13.56 14.86
N LEU A 266 1.06 -12.74 14.35
CA LEU A 266 1.38 -11.41 14.86
C LEU A 266 0.78 -10.34 13.93
N LYS A 267 0.21 -9.29 14.50
CA LYS A 267 -0.39 -8.17 13.76
C LYS A 267 0.13 -6.85 14.28
N ALA A 268 0.68 -6.01 13.41
CA ALA A 268 1.04 -4.64 13.73
C ALA A 268 -0.04 -3.65 13.23
N SER A 269 -0.41 -2.71 14.08
CA SER A 269 -1.23 -1.56 13.69
C SER A 269 -0.48 -0.65 12.72
N GLU A 270 -1.20 0.14 11.91
CA GLU A 270 -0.60 1.13 11.01
C GLU A 270 0.16 2.23 11.79
N SER A 271 -0.21 2.46 13.06
CA SER A 271 0.43 3.41 13.97
C SER A 271 1.56 2.82 14.81
N ALA A 272 1.99 1.58 14.54
CA ALA A 272 3.05 0.93 15.32
C ALA A 272 4.37 1.72 15.20
N LYS A 273 4.95 2.07 16.35
CA LYS A 273 6.21 2.83 16.42
C LYS A 273 7.39 1.93 16.05
N GLU A 274 8.40 2.51 15.39
CA GLU A 274 9.66 1.82 15.13
C GLU A 274 10.32 1.43 16.46
N ILE A 275 10.59 0.13 16.62
CA ILE A 275 11.20 -0.40 17.84
C ILE A 275 11.81 -1.78 17.58
N LYS A 276 12.97 -2.03 18.18
CA LYS A 276 13.56 -3.37 18.31
C LYS A 276 13.39 -3.84 19.75
N LYS A 277 12.61 -4.91 19.97
CA LYS A 277 12.27 -5.40 21.30
C LYS A 277 12.33 -6.93 21.37
N ALA A 278 12.90 -7.46 22.44
CA ALA A 278 12.81 -8.89 22.72
C ALA A 278 11.37 -9.23 23.17
N ILE A 279 10.75 -10.20 22.50
CA ILE A 279 9.47 -10.79 22.88
C ILE A 279 9.70 -12.24 23.28
N LYS A 280 8.83 -12.75 24.14
CA LYS A 280 8.95 -14.10 24.70
C LYS A 280 7.73 -14.92 24.29
N LEU A 281 7.95 -16.05 23.65
CA LEU A 281 6.89 -17.01 23.33
C LEU A 281 6.82 -18.01 24.46
N VAL A 282 5.73 -18.01 25.22
CA VAL A 282 5.54 -18.85 26.41
C VAL A 282 4.54 -19.96 26.07
N GLY A 283 4.96 -21.21 26.26
CA GLY A 283 4.11 -22.39 26.16
C GLY A 283 3.56 -22.78 27.53
N THR A 284 2.28 -23.13 27.56
CA THR A 284 1.56 -23.61 28.75
C THR A 284 0.70 -24.82 28.39
N GLY A 285 0.43 -25.72 29.34
CA GLY A 285 -0.46 -26.85 29.12
C GLY A 285 -0.31 -27.94 30.18
N GLY A 286 -1.41 -28.39 30.77
CA GLY A 286 -1.38 -29.39 31.85
C GLY A 286 -0.45 -28.98 32.99
N GLU A 287 0.56 -29.82 33.26
CA GLU A 287 1.61 -29.61 34.28
C GLU A 287 2.79 -28.76 33.79
N LEU A 288 2.80 -28.32 32.52
CA LEU A 288 3.89 -27.49 32.00
C LEU A 288 3.79 -26.06 32.53
N THR A 289 4.83 -25.65 33.24
CA THR A 289 5.09 -24.24 33.59
C THR A 289 6.43 -23.79 33.03
N GLY A 290 6.42 -22.70 32.24
CA GLY A 290 7.64 -21.94 31.94
C GLY A 290 8.49 -22.39 30.75
N CYS A 291 7.95 -23.16 29.80
CA CYS A 291 8.68 -23.37 28.54
C CYS A 291 8.58 -22.11 27.67
N SER A 292 9.72 -21.62 27.17
CA SER A 292 9.73 -20.38 26.39
C SER A 292 10.80 -20.34 25.32
N ALA A 293 10.53 -19.60 24.26
CA ALA A 293 11.49 -19.20 23.25
C ALA A 293 11.59 -17.67 23.21
N ASP A 294 12.81 -17.14 23.21
CA ASP A 294 13.05 -15.72 23.04
C ASP A 294 13.24 -15.39 21.56
N THR A 295 12.67 -14.28 21.10
CA THR A 295 12.84 -13.78 19.73
C THR A 295 12.92 -12.27 19.73
N GLN A 296 13.75 -11.70 18.85
CA GLN A 296 13.83 -10.26 18.66
C GLN A 296 12.84 -9.82 17.60
N LEU A 297 11.87 -8.99 17.99
CA LEU A 297 10.93 -8.36 17.07
C LEU A 297 11.42 -6.95 16.72
N THR A 298 11.61 -6.71 15.42
CA THR A 298 11.91 -5.39 14.87
C THR A 298 10.69 -4.90 14.11
N ILE A 299 10.09 -3.80 14.59
CA ILE A 299 9.13 -3.01 13.83
C ILE A 299 9.93 -2.01 13.01
N SER A 300 10.04 -2.25 11.71
CA SER A 300 10.76 -1.36 10.80
C SER A 300 9.98 -0.05 10.62
N ALA A 301 10.70 1.06 10.43
CA ALA A 301 10.08 2.31 9.98
C ALA A 301 9.16 2.05 8.78
N PRO A 302 8.00 2.76 8.67
CA PRO A 302 7.18 2.66 7.47
C PRO A 302 8.06 2.95 6.27
N ALA A 303 8.23 1.97 5.39
CA ALA A 303 9.11 2.12 4.24
C ALA A 303 8.59 3.30 3.41
N VAL A 304 9.34 4.41 3.39
CA VAL A 304 9.03 5.56 2.55
C VAL A 304 9.28 5.15 1.11
N ARG A 305 8.27 4.56 0.49
CA ARG A 305 8.30 4.16 -0.93
C ARG A 305 7.60 5.25 -1.71
N PHE A 306 8.37 6.04 -2.44
CA PHE A 306 7.79 6.90 -3.46
C PHE A 306 7.09 6.01 -4.49
N SER A 307 5.76 6.09 -4.53
CA SER A 307 4.92 5.33 -5.45
C SER A 307 4.31 6.26 -6.48
N ALA A 308 4.87 6.27 -7.70
CA ALA A 308 4.32 7.04 -8.81
C ALA A 308 2.85 6.67 -9.07
N THR A 309 2.50 5.38 -8.92
CA THR A 309 1.13 4.89 -9.03
C THR A 309 0.21 5.55 -8.00
N THR A 310 0.62 5.62 -6.74
CA THR A 310 -0.20 6.26 -5.67
C THR A 310 -0.36 7.76 -5.91
N VAL A 311 0.70 8.44 -6.37
CA VAL A 311 0.66 9.87 -6.75
C VAL A 311 -0.35 10.10 -7.87
N ILE A 312 -0.34 9.26 -8.91
CA ILE A 312 -1.28 9.36 -10.04
C ILE A 312 -2.71 9.10 -9.58
N ILE A 313 -2.94 8.05 -8.78
CA ILE A 313 -4.27 7.68 -8.28
C ILE A 313 -4.88 8.83 -7.47
N LEU A 314 -4.14 9.38 -6.50
CA LEU A 314 -4.64 10.47 -5.67
C LEU A 314 -4.72 11.81 -6.43
N GLY A 315 -3.87 12.02 -7.43
CA GLY A 315 -3.99 13.11 -8.40
C GLY A 315 -5.32 13.05 -9.17
N ILE A 316 -5.68 11.89 -9.72
CA ILE A 316 -6.95 11.69 -10.44
C ILE A 316 -8.15 11.87 -9.52
N TRP A 317 -8.08 11.33 -8.29
CA TRP A 317 -9.14 11.55 -7.30
C TRP A 317 -9.39 13.04 -7.03
N THR A 318 -8.31 13.80 -6.84
CA THR A 318 -8.38 15.25 -6.58
C THR A 318 -8.90 16.00 -7.81
N ALA A 319 -8.58 15.54 -9.03
CA ALA A 319 -9.14 16.05 -10.27
C ALA A 319 -10.67 15.86 -10.35
N LEU A 320 -11.19 14.69 -9.95
CA LEU A 320 -12.63 14.42 -9.93
C LEU A 320 -13.36 15.32 -8.94
N LEU A 321 -12.78 15.54 -7.75
CA LEU A 321 -13.29 16.49 -6.77
C LEU A 321 -13.36 17.91 -7.34
N ALA A 322 -12.27 18.38 -7.94
CA ALA A 322 -12.18 19.70 -8.56
C ALA A 322 -13.22 19.91 -9.68
N VAL A 323 -13.42 18.91 -10.53
CA VAL A 323 -14.43 18.93 -11.60
C VAL A 323 -15.84 19.03 -11.01
N GLY A 324 -16.16 18.22 -10.00
CA GLY A 324 -17.46 18.26 -9.32
C GLY A 324 -17.77 19.64 -8.75
N LEU A 325 -16.81 20.26 -8.06
CA LEU A 325 -16.95 21.61 -7.52
C LEU A 325 -17.21 22.65 -8.63
N CYS A 326 -16.36 22.69 -9.65
CA CYS A 326 -16.45 23.67 -10.73
C CYS A 326 -17.77 23.55 -11.51
N LEU A 327 -18.24 22.32 -11.77
CA LEU A 327 -19.51 22.09 -12.45
C LEU A 327 -20.70 22.55 -11.60
N ALA A 328 -20.69 22.31 -10.29
CA ALA A 328 -21.75 22.76 -9.40
C ALA A 328 -21.79 24.28 -9.25
N LEU A 329 -20.63 24.94 -9.16
CA LEU A 329 -20.56 26.39 -9.11
C LEU A 329 -21.01 27.03 -10.44
N LEU A 330 -20.64 26.43 -11.58
CA LEU A 330 -21.11 26.87 -12.90
C LEU A 330 -22.63 26.72 -13.02
N ALA A 331 -23.18 25.57 -12.61
CA ALA A 331 -24.61 25.32 -12.59
C ALA A 331 -25.36 26.29 -11.67
N GLY A 332 -24.82 26.55 -10.48
CA GLY A 332 -25.37 27.52 -9.52
C GLY A 332 -25.35 28.95 -10.07
N GLN A 333 -24.24 29.36 -10.68
CA GLN A 333 -24.10 30.68 -11.30
C GLN A 333 -25.07 30.87 -12.46
N ASN A 334 -25.18 29.88 -13.35
CA ASN A 334 -26.11 29.94 -14.48
C ASN A 334 -27.57 29.95 -14.01
N ARG A 335 -27.92 29.15 -13.01
CA ARG A 335 -29.25 29.16 -12.41
C ARG A 335 -29.57 30.50 -11.77
N TYR A 336 -28.62 31.12 -11.07
CA TYR A 336 -28.76 32.45 -10.49
C TYR A 336 -28.99 33.55 -11.55
N LEU A 337 -28.41 33.38 -12.74
CA LEU A 337 -28.59 34.30 -13.88
C LEU A 337 -29.80 33.98 -14.77
N GLY A 338 -30.63 32.99 -14.40
CA GLY A 338 -31.79 32.57 -15.18
C GLY A 338 -31.44 31.83 -16.49
N ARG A 339 -30.23 31.28 -16.58
CA ARG A 339 -29.71 30.54 -17.75
C ARG A 339 -29.82 29.02 -17.56
N PRO A 340 -29.78 28.23 -18.65
CA PRO A 340 -29.59 26.78 -18.56
C PRO A 340 -28.32 26.41 -17.78
N LEU A 341 -28.35 25.32 -17.00
CA LEU A 341 -27.30 24.95 -16.03
C LEU A 341 -25.88 24.94 -16.61
N PHE A 342 -25.70 24.40 -17.82
CA PHE A 342 -24.40 24.30 -18.50
C PHE A 342 -24.33 25.15 -19.76
N ALA A 343 -25.06 26.27 -19.80
CA ALA A 343 -24.97 27.22 -20.90
C ALA A 343 -23.52 27.69 -21.09
N ALA A 344 -23.08 27.79 -22.35
CA ALA A 344 -21.75 28.25 -22.67
C ALA A 344 -21.60 29.71 -22.21
N GLY A 345 -20.61 29.94 -21.34
CA GLY A 345 -20.20 31.27 -20.94
C GLY A 345 -19.06 31.76 -21.82
N ARG A 346 -18.20 32.59 -21.23
CA ARG A 346 -16.92 32.99 -21.82
C ARG A 346 -16.01 31.80 -22.11
N ILE A 347 -16.08 30.77 -21.26
CA ILE A 347 -15.31 29.54 -21.38
C ILE A 347 -16.29 28.40 -21.68
N PRO A 348 -16.02 27.56 -22.70
CA PRO A 348 -16.85 26.40 -22.98
C PRO A 348 -16.73 25.38 -21.85
N LEU A 349 -17.78 24.56 -21.65
CA LEU A 349 -17.82 23.54 -20.60
C LEU A 349 -16.57 22.63 -20.59
N GLY A 350 -16.08 22.23 -21.77
CA GLY A 350 -14.85 21.44 -21.89
C GLY A 350 -13.62 22.14 -21.32
N GLY A 351 -13.50 23.46 -21.48
CA GLY A 351 -12.41 24.23 -20.89
C GLY A 351 -12.47 24.28 -19.36
N VAL A 352 -13.68 24.31 -18.79
CA VAL A 352 -13.90 24.23 -17.33
C VAL A 352 -13.45 22.88 -16.79
N ILE A 353 -13.85 21.79 -17.46
CA ILE A 353 -13.49 20.43 -17.07
C ILE A 353 -11.98 20.23 -17.16
N VAL A 354 -11.35 20.61 -18.27
CA VAL A 354 -9.89 20.49 -18.44
C VAL A 354 -9.14 21.31 -17.39
N GLY A 355 -9.54 22.57 -17.17
CA GLY A 355 -8.91 23.43 -16.18
C GLY A 355 -9.04 22.88 -14.75
N ALA A 356 -10.22 22.40 -14.37
CA ALA A 356 -10.46 21.78 -13.06
C ALA A 356 -9.68 20.48 -12.89
N SER A 357 -9.64 19.63 -13.92
CA SER A 357 -8.87 18.39 -13.90
C SER A 357 -7.37 18.65 -13.72
N VAL A 358 -6.80 19.61 -14.45
CA VAL A 358 -5.38 19.97 -14.31
C VAL A 358 -5.10 20.54 -12.93
N ALA A 359 -5.93 21.47 -12.45
CA ALA A 359 -5.76 22.05 -11.11
C ALA A 359 -5.82 20.99 -10.01
N GLY A 360 -6.78 20.06 -10.09
CA GLY A 360 -6.92 18.98 -9.13
C GLY A 360 -5.77 17.97 -9.22
N PHE A 361 -5.39 17.55 -10.42
CA PHE A 361 -4.29 16.59 -10.61
C PHE A 361 -2.96 17.13 -10.09
N VAL A 362 -2.62 18.39 -10.43
CA VAL A 362 -1.39 19.04 -9.95
C VAL A 362 -1.40 19.14 -8.43
N SER A 363 -2.50 19.59 -7.84
CA SER A 363 -2.59 19.76 -6.38
C SER A 363 -2.50 18.43 -5.64
N GLY A 364 -3.20 17.40 -6.12
CA GLY A 364 -3.15 16.06 -5.54
C GLY A 364 -1.79 15.40 -5.70
N SER A 365 -1.14 15.57 -6.86
CA SER A 365 0.19 15.02 -7.12
C SER A 365 1.27 15.67 -6.25
N VAL A 366 1.24 17.01 -6.14
CA VAL A 366 2.15 17.77 -5.26
C VAL A 366 1.94 17.37 -3.81
N GLY A 367 0.68 17.33 -3.35
CA GLY A 367 0.35 16.96 -1.99
C GLY A 367 0.83 15.55 -1.63
N GLN A 368 0.60 14.56 -2.51
CA GLN A 368 1.01 13.18 -2.27
C GLN A 368 2.52 12.98 -2.35
N SER A 369 3.19 13.66 -3.29
CA SER A 369 4.65 13.58 -3.41
C SER A 369 5.33 14.16 -2.18
N LEU A 370 4.82 15.31 -1.71
CA LEU A 370 5.36 15.97 -0.53
C LEU A 370 5.03 15.20 0.76
N TYR A 371 3.83 14.60 0.86
CA TYR A 371 3.50 13.69 1.96
C TYR A 371 4.50 12.54 2.02
N SER A 372 4.76 11.89 0.89
CA SER A 372 5.70 10.77 0.82
C SER A 372 7.12 11.19 1.22
N LEU A 373 7.59 12.35 0.76
CA LEU A 373 8.91 12.88 1.10
C LEU A 373 9.03 13.27 2.58
N LEU A 374 8.02 13.96 3.12
CA LEU A 374 8.02 14.47 4.50
C LEU A 374 7.72 13.40 5.55
N LEU A 375 7.15 12.26 5.13
CA LEU A 375 6.94 11.11 6.01
C LEU A 375 8.26 10.60 6.59
N ALA A 376 9.36 10.68 5.83
CA ALA A 376 10.71 10.29 6.27
C ALA A 376 11.21 11.08 7.49
N VAL A 377 10.66 12.28 7.73
CA VAL A 377 11.07 13.18 8.83
C VAL A 377 9.93 13.34 9.86
N GLY A 378 8.90 12.49 9.81
CA GLY A 378 7.78 12.49 10.76
C GLY A 378 6.78 13.65 10.60
N ILE A 379 6.88 14.42 9.51
CA ILE A 379 6.01 15.60 9.26
C ILE A 379 5.18 15.45 7.97
N GLY A 380 4.86 14.22 7.58
CA GLY A 380 4.12 13.90 6.35
C GLY A 380 2.84 14.70 6.14
N SER A 381 2.05 14.91 7.20
CA SER A 381 0.76 15.63 7.15
C SER A 381 0.86 17.06 6.58
N PHE A 382 2.02 17.71 6.69
CA PHE A 382 2.25 19.02 6.06
C PHE A 382 2.14 18.96 4.54
N GLY A 383 2.57 17.86 3.92
CA GLY A 383 2.43 17.63 2.49
C GLY A 383 0.96 17.62 2.05
N LEU A 384 0.10 16.98 2.82
CA LEU A 384 -1.35 16.95 2.57
C LEU A 384 -1.96 18.35 2.72
N VAL A 385 -1.59 19.10 3.77
CA VAL A 385 -2.06 20.48 3.98
C VAL A 385 -1.68 21.36 2.80
N ILE A 386 -0.43 21.28 2.32
CA ILE A 386 0.03 22.04 1.15
C ILE A 386 -0.78 21.67 -0.10
N GLY A 387 -1.08 20.39 -0.31
CA GLY A 387 -1.92 19.93 -1.42
C GLY A 387 -3.33 20.54 -1.39
N TRP A 388 -4.01 20.50 -0.25
CA TRP A 388 -5.35 21.08 -0.07
C TRP A 388 -5.36 22.62 -0.20
N VAL A 389 -4.35 23.30 0.33
CA VAL A 389 -4.19 24.76 0.20
C VAL A 389 -3.98 25.14 -1.26
N LEU A 390 -3.07 24.45 -1.96
CA LEU A 390 -2.82 24.65 -3.38
C LEU A 390 -4.08 24.43 -4.22
N LEU A 391 -4.83 23.36 -3.92
CA LEU A 391 -6.13 23.08 -4.56
C LEU A 391 -7.10 24.23 -4.38
N GLY A 392 -7.29 24.68 -3.14
CA GLY A 392 -8.18 25.80 -2.82
C GLY A 392 -7.78 27.07 -3.57
N GLY A 393 -6.48 27.41 -3.60
CA GLY A 393 -5.97 28.57 -4.31
C GLY A 393 -6.19 28.52 -5.83
N LEU A 394 -5.89 27.37 -6.45
CA LEU A 394 -6.08 27.17 -7.90
C LEU A 394 -7.56 27.20 -8.29
N LEU A 395 -8.43 26.56 -7.50
CA LEU A 395 -9.88 26.59 -7.75
C LEU A 395 -10.47 27.98 -7.51
N GLY A 396 -10.09 28.66 -6.43
CA GLY A 396 -10.49 30.03 -6.15
C GLY A 396 -10.08 31.00 -7.27
N TRP A 397 -8.85 30.88 -7.77
CA TRP A 397 -8.41 31.62 -8.96
C TRP A 397 -9.22 31.24 -10.21
N GLY A 398 -9.47 29.95 -10.42
CA GLY A 398 -10.26 29.42 -11.53
C GLY A 398 -11.69 29.98 -11.59
N VAL A 399 -12.33 30.19 -10.44
CA VAL A 399 -13.69 30.73 -10.40
C VAL A 399 -13.80 32.15 -10.95
N SER A 400 -12.71 32.93 -10.93
CA SER A 400 -12.68 34.28 -11.52
C SER A 400 -12.92 34.31 -13.03
N PHE A 401 -12.83 33.17 -13.71
CA PHE A 401 -13.16 33.06 -15.12
C PHE A 401 -14.66 32.86 -15.40
N PHE A 402 -15.43 32.38 -14.42
CA PHE A 402 -16.88 32.18 -14.53
C PHE A 402 -17.67 33.38 -14.02
N VAL A 403 -17.14 34.04 -12.99
CA VAL A 403 -17.77 35.20 -12.36
C VAL A 403 -17.18 36.47 -12.94
N SER A 404 -17.95 37.15 -13.79
CA SER A 404 -17.55 38.42 -14.39
C SER A 404 -17.22 39.45 -13.31
N ASN A 405 -16.14 40.20 -13.54
CA ASN A 405 -15.68 41.28 -12.66
C ASN A 405 -15.30 40.83 -11.23
N LEU A 406 -14.90 39.56 -11.04
CA LEU A 406 -14.30 39.05 -9.81
C LEU A 406 -12.80 39.37 -9.73
N ASP A 407 -12.33 39.86 -8.58
CA ASP A 407 -10.89 40.10 -8.38
C ASP A 407 -10.14 38.77 -8.22
N LYS A 408 -9.26 38.48 -9.18
CA LYS A 408 -8.52 37.21 -9.27
C LYS A 408 -7.64 36.94 -8.04
N LYS A 409 -7.02 37.98 -7.47
CA LYS A 409 -6.10 37.84 -6.33
C LYS A 409 -6.88 37.54 -5.07
N LYS A 410 -7.99 38.24 -4.86
CA LYS A 410 -8.89 37.99 -3.71
C LYS A 410 -9.52 36.61 -3.78
N ALA A 411 -9.96 36.19 -4.96
CA ALA A 411 -10.54 34.87 -5.15
C ALA A 411 -9.52 33.75 -4.89
N ALA A 412 -8.27 33.91 -5.35
CA ALA A 412 -7.19 32.97 -5.05
C ALA A 412 -6.86 32.93 -3.54
N LEU A 413 -6.70 34.08 -2.88
CA LEU A 413 -6.38 34.16 -1.45
C LEU A 413 -7.47 33.52 -0.58
N ALA A 414 -8.73 33.81 -0.90
CA ALA A 414 -9.86 33.22 -0.20
C ALA A 414 -9.98 31.71 -0.50
N GLY A 415 -9.60 31.29 -1.70
CA GLY A 415 -9.39 29.88 -2.04
C GLY A 415 -8.33 29.20 -1.18
N LEU A 416 -7.16 29.81 -0.96
CA LEU A 416 -6.11 29.28 -0.08
C LEU A 416 -6.64 29.07 1.34
N ALA A 417 -7.39 30.03 1.88
CA ALA A 417 -8.01 29.92 3.20
C ALA A 417 -9.05 28.79 3.27
N GLY A 418 -9.89 28.65 2.23
CA GLY A 418 -10.83 27.52 2.11
C GLY A 418 -10.11 26.18 2.00
N GLY A 419 -8.98 26.13 1.29
CA GLY A 419 -8.07 24.98 1.23
C GLY A 419 -7.52 24.58 2.58
N LEU A 420 -7.06 25.55 3.39
CA LEU A 420 -6.55 25.32 4.74
C LEU A 420 -7.64 24.76 5.67
N LEU A 421 -8.84 25.37 5.65
CA LEU A 421 -9.97 24.88 6.45
C LEU A 421 -10.39 23.47 6.02
N GLY A 422 -10.42 23.19 4.72
CA GLY A 422 -10.65 21.85 4.18
C GLY A 422 -9.58 20.85 4.62
N ALA A 423 -8.30 21.26 4.66
CA ALA A 423 -7.19 20.42 5.13
C ALA A 423 -7.32 20.07 6.62
N ILE A 424 -7.64 21.05 7.46
CA ILE A 424 -7.86 20.83 8.90
C ILE A 424 -9.03 19.86 9.10
N ALA A 425 -10.13 20.06 8.38
CA ALA A 425 -11.30 19.21 8.44
C ALA A 425 -11.00 17.77 7.97
N PHE A 426 -10.18 17.63 6.91
CA PHE A 426 -9.67 16.34 6.45
C PHE A 426 -8.86 15.63 7.55
N LEU A 427 -7.86 16.30 8.13
CA LEU A 427 -7.01 15.71 9.16
C LEU A 427 -7.80 15.27 10.40
N VAL A 428 -8.77 16.08 10.85
CA VAL A 428 -9.62 15.74 11.98
C VAL A 428 -10.51 14.53 11.65
N GLY A 429 -11.09 14.49 10.44
CA GLY A 429 -11.94 13.38 10.02
C GLY A 429 -11.18 12.07 9.79
N SER A 430 -9.92 12.14 9.38
CA SER A 430 -9.08 10.95 9.14
C SER A 430 -8.81 10.12 10.40
N ASN A 431 -8.95 10.70 11.60
CA ASN A 431 -8.85 9.95 12.86
C ASN A 431 -9.91 8.83 12.98
N ALA A 432 -11.04 8.96 12.28
CA ALA A 432 -12.12 7.97 12.25
C ALA A 432 -12.15 7.18 10.92
N GLY A 433 -11.16 7.39 10.05
CA GLY A 433 -10.98 6.70 8.77
C GLY A 433 -10.76 7.67 7.59
N ASP A 434 -9.85 7.31 6.70
CA ASP A 434 -9.47 8.11 5.52
C ASP A 434 -10.65 8.56 4.65
N TRP A 435 -11.63 7.67 4.44
CA TRP A 435 -12.79 7.95 3.60
C TRP A 435 -13.64 9.09 4.19
N LEU A 436 -13.76 9.13 5.52
CA LEU A 436 -14.53 10.13 6.25
C LEU A 436 -13.76 11.46 6.31
N GLY A 437 -12.45 11.40 6.50
CA GLY A 437 -11.57 12.56 6.34
C GLY A 437 -11.75 13.22 4.97
N ARG A 438 -11.70 12.44 3.88
CA ARG A 438 -11.91 12.94 2.51
C ARG A 438 -13.32 13.52 2.32
N LEU A 439 -14.36 12.89 2.87
CA LEU A 439 -15.75 13.38 2.79
C LEU A 439 -15.90 14.75 3.46
N ILE A 440 -15.47 14.85 4.72
CA ILE A 440 -15.60 16.07 5.53
C ILE A 440 -14.73 17.19 4.95
N GLY A 441 -13.48 16.89 4.60
CA GLY A 441 -12.56 17.85 3.96
C GLY A 441 -13.10 18.38 2.63
N ALA A 442 -13.63 17.51 1.77
CA ALA A 442 -14.24 17.89 0.50
C ALA A 442 -15.47 18.79 0.70
N GLY A 443 -16.36 18.41 1.63
CA GLY A 443 -17.55 19.18 1.96
C GLY A 443 -17.21 20.58 2.48
N VAL A 444 -16.26 20.70 3.41
CA VAL A 444 -15.81 21.98 3.97
C VAL A 444 -15.13 22.84 2.91
N LEU A 445 -14.22 22.27 2.11
CA LEU A 445 -13.59 22.97 1.00
C LEU A 445 -14.63 23.55 0.03
N GLY A 446 -15.57 22.71 -0.41
CA GLY A 446 -16.63 23.12 -1.33
C GLY A 446 -17.51 24.21 -0.74
N PHE A 447 -17.89 24.07 0.53
CA PHE A 447 -18.65 25.09 1.24
C PHE A 447 -17.91 26.42 1.31
N CYS A 448 -16.63 26.41 1.72
CA CYS A 448 -15.82 27.60 1.83
C CYS A 448 -15.63 28.30 0.47
N ILE A 449 -15.32 27.56 -0.59
CA ILE A 449 -15.16 28.15 -1.94
C ILE A 449 -16.49 28.74 -2.42
N GLY A 450 -17.61 28.03 -2.24
CA GLY A 450 -18.93 28.54 -2.59
C GLY A 450 -19.31 29.80 -1.81
N LEU A 451 -19.02 29.83 -0.51
CA LEU A 451 -19.23 31.00 0.36
C LEU A 451 -18.42 32.20 -0.12
N VAL A 452 -17.15 31.98 -0.47
CA VAL A 452 -16.22 33.01 -0.95
C VAL A 452 -16.73 33.65 -2.23
N VAL A 453 -17.25 32.89 -3.18
CA VAL A 453 -17.83 33.44 -4.40
C VAL A 453 -18.91 34.46 -4.07
N ALA A 454 -19.86 34.08 -3.21
CA ALA A 454 -20.95 34.95 -2.84
C ALA A 454 -20.52 36.15 -1.97
N ILE A 455 -19.55 35.96 -1.07
CA ILE A 455 -19.02 37.03 -0.22
C ILE A 455 -18.23 38.03 -1.06
N VAL A 456 -17.31 37.59 -1.93
CA VAL A 456 -16.54 38.53 -2.77
C VAL A 456 -17.47 39.28 -3.71
N GLU A 457 -18.48 38.59 -4.24
CA GLU A 457 -19.50 39.25 -5.06
C GLU A 457 -20.32 40.26 -4.24
N ALA A 458 -20.61 40.03 -2.96
CA ALA A 458 -21.42 40.91 -2.11
C ALA A 458 -20.63 42.05 -1.44
N ALA A 459 -19.40 41.80 -0.99
CA ALA A 459 -18.65 42.68 -0.08
C ALA A 459 -17.80 43.73 -0.82
N PHE A 460 -17.52 43.57 -2.11
CA PHE A 460 -16.63 44.45 -2.87
C PHE A 460 -17.29 45.15 -4.07
N ARG A 461 -18.62 45.33 -4.06
CA ARG A 461 -19.34 46.02 -5.14
C ARG A 461 -19.02 47.52 -5.15
N ARG A 462 -18.38 48.01 -6.23
CA ARG A 462 -18.25 49.46 -6.50
C ARG A 462 -19.45 49.99 -7.27
N ALA A 463 -19.94 49.22 -8.24
CA ALA A 463 -21.20 49.45 -8.94
C ALA A 463 -21.85 48.09 -9.24
N TRP A 464 -23.17 48.01 -9.19
CA TRP A 464 -23.93 46.81 -9.54
C TRP A 464 -25.23 47.17 -10.24
N LEU A 465 -25.75 46.19 -10.97
CA LEU A 465 -27.02 46.25 -11.67
C LEU A 465 -28.02 45.41 -10.88
N GLU A 466 -29.04 46.05 -10.31
CA GLU A 466 -30.22 45.37 -9.80
C GLU A 466 -31.13 45.01 -10.99
N VAL A 467 -31.38 43.72 -11.18
CA VAL A 467 -32.22 43.19 -12.25
C VAL A 467 -33.48 42.62 -11.62
N ARG A 468 -34.62 43.25 -11.88
CA ARG A 468 -35.93 42.81 -11.41
C ARG A 468 -36.65 42.02 -12.50
N PHE A 469 -36.90 40.75 -12.21
CA PHE A 469 -37.75 39.83 -12.97
C PHE A 469 -39.15 39.87 -12.36
N GLY A 470 -40.03 40.76 -12.84
CA GLY A 470 -41.37 40.93 -12.29
C GLY A 470 -41.41 41.50 -10.86
N GLU A 471 -42.45 41.15 -10.09
CA GLU A 471 -42.73 41.79 -8.78
C GLU A 471 -41.91 41.23 -7.61
N ARG A 472 -41.40 40.00 -7.69
CA ARG A 472 -40.81 39.27 -6.54
C ARG A 472 -39.41 38.71 -6.75
N GLU A 473 -38.87 38.72 -7.96
CA GLU A 473 -37.54 38.16 -8.24
C GLU A 473 -36.57 39.27 -8.60
N THR A 474 -35.48 39.37 -7.85
CA THR A 474 -34.47 40.42 -8.04
C THR A 474 -33.09 39.82 -7.85
N ILE A 475 -32.20 40.04 -8.82
CA ILE A 475 -30.80 39.63 -8.74
C ILE A 475 -29.89 40.85 -8.85
N ASN A 476 -28.74 40.79 -8.18
CA ASN A 476 -27.72 41.82 -8.29
C ASN A 476 -26.53 41.30 -9.09
N VAL A 477 -26.12 42.02 -10.13
CA VAL A 477 -25.00 41.68 -11.02
C VAL A 477 -23.90 42.73 -10.93
N ASN A 478 -22.66 42.34 -10.70
CA ASN A 478 -21.55 43.30 -10.53
C ASN A 478 -21.12 43.95 -11.85
N LEU A 479 -20.99 45.28 -11.83
CA LEU A 479 -20.48 46.07 -12.94
C LEU A 479 -18.98 46.28 -12.78
N GLY A 480 -18.26 46.22 -13.90
CA GLY A 480 -16.82 46.40 -13.96
C GLY A 480 -16.38 46.64 -15.41
N PRO A 481 -15.09 46.55 -15.73
CA PRO A 481 -14.59 46.81 -17.07
C PRO A 481 -15.12 45.83 -18.13
N GLU A 482 -15.52 44.61 -17.72
CA GLU A 482 -16.17 43.68 -18.62
C GLU A 482 -17.68 43.99 -18.72
N PRO A 483 -18.22 44.13 -19.95
CA PRO A 483 -19.61 44.52 -20.15
C PRO A 483 -20.59 43.43 -19.77
N VAL A 484 -21.52 43.78 -18.88
CA VAL A 484 -22.71 43.00 -18.56
C VAL A 484 -23.72 43.22 -19.68
N LYS A 485 -23.92 42.18 -20.49
CA LYS A 485 -24.84 42.18 -21.64
C LYS A 485 -26.23 41.75 -21.18
N VAL A 486 -27.27 42.48 -21.57
CA VAL A 486 -28.68 42.15 -21.29
C VAL A 486 -29.42 42.03 -22.62
N GLY A 487 -30.19 40.96 -22.82
CA GLY A 487 -30.90 40.73 -24.08
C GLY A 487 -31.63 39.40 -24.16
N GLY A 488 -32.32 39.18 -25.27
CA GLY A 488 -33.18 38.01 -25.51
C GLY A 488 -32.43 36.71 -25.78
N ASN A 489 -31.17 36.79 -26.21
CA ASN A 489 -30.36 35.61 -26.52
C ASN A 489 -29.49 35.21 -25.30
N SER A 490 -29.84 34.08 -24.66
CA SER A 490 -29.16 33.59 -23.46
C SER A 490 -27.69 33.19 -23.67
N GLN A 491 -27.27 32.92 -24.91
CA GLN A 491 -25.89 32.58 -25.25
C GLN A 491 -25.01 33.84 -25.42
N LEU A 492 -25.62 34.97 -25.78
CA LEU A 492 -24.91 36.23 -26.03
C LEU A 492 -24.96 37.21 -24.85
N CYS A 493 -25.96 37.07 -23.97
CA CYS A 493 -26.24 38.04 -22.91
C CYS A 493 -26.06 37.48 -21.50
N THR A 494 -25.23 38.14 -20.68
CA THR A 494 -24.99 37.86 -19.25
C THR A 494 -26.29 37.69 -18.47
N VAL A 495 -27.25 38.57 -18.70
CA VAL A 495 -28.60 38.51 -18.12
C VAL A 495 -29.59 38.23 -19.24
N TRP A 496 -30.35 37.15 -19.09
CA TRP A 496 -31.38 36.80 -20.06
C TRP A 496 -32.65 37.62 -19.81
N ALA A 497 -33.12 38.30 -20.85
CA ALA A 497 -34.29 39.16 -20.80
C ALA A 497 -35.29 38.72 -21.88
N ARG A 498 -36.32 37.96 -21.49
CA ARG A 498 -37.33 37.48 -22.44
C ARG A 498 -38.01 38.67 -23.13
N GLY A 499 -38.11 38.62 -24.47
CA GLY A 499 -38.75 39.65 -25.29
C GLY A 499 -37.87 40.86 -25.62
N ALA A 500 -36.58 40.84 -25.26
CA ALA A 500 -35.63 41.88 -25.65
C ALA A 500 -34.88 41.50 -26.96
N PRO A 501 -34.28 42.47 -27.70
CA PRO A 501 -33.33 42.19 -28.78
C PRO A 501 -32.20 41.25 -28.35
N ASP A 502 -31.58 40.53 -29.31
CA ASP A 502 -30.52 39.54 -29.05
C ASP A 502 -29.46 40.02 -28.06
N VAL A 503 -29.00 41.26 -28.23
CA VAL A 503 -28.30 42.05 -27.23
C VAL A 503 -28.95 43.44 -27.21
N ALA A 504 -29.62 43.78 -26.11
CA ALA A 504 -30.36 45.03 -25.97
C ALA A 504 -29.50 46.12 -25.33
N LEU A 505 -28.87 45.81 -24.20
CA LEU A 505 -28.11 46.77 -23.40
C LEU A 505 -26.76 46.19 -22.98
N ARG A 506 -25.77 47.05 -22.81
CA ARG A 506 -24.48 46.73 -22.18
C ARG A 506 -24.17 47.73 -21.07
N PHE A 507 -23.86 47.22 -19.90
CA PHE A 507 -23.40 48.02 -18.76
C PHE A 507 -21.95 47.67 -18.44
N PHE A 508 -21.07 48.67 -18.40
CA PHE A 508 -19.66 48.50 -18.03
C PHE A 508 -19.13 49.72 -17.29
N VAL A 509 -18.00 49.56 -16.61
CA VAL A 509 -17.31 50.64 -15.90
C VAL A 509 -16.05 51.01 -16.66
N ARG A 510 -15.96 52.27 -17.10
CA ARG A 510 -14.76 52.85 -17.73
C ARG A 510 -14.44 54.15 -17.00
N ASN A 511 -13.16 54.36 -16.67
CA ASN A 511 -12.72 55.57 -15.95
C ASN A 511 -13.54 55.86 -14.67
N SER A 512 -13.88 54.80 -13.91
CA SER A 512 -14.72 54.88 -12.69
C SER A 512 -16.16 55.39 -12.90
N GLN A 513 -16.63 55.46 -14.14
CA GLN A 513 -18.00 55.82 -14.49
C GLN A 513 -18.74 54.61 -15.06
N VAL A 514 -20.02 54.45 -14.71
CA VAL A 514 -20.87 53.41 -15.29
C VAL A 514 -21.39 53.93 -16.63
N ILE A 515 -21.18 53.16 -17.68
CA ILE A 515 -21.65 53.45 -19.04
C ILE A 515 -22.74 52.43 -19.40
N CYS A 516 -23.85 52.94 -19.92
CA CYS A 516 -24.92 52.17 -20.53
C CYS A 516 -24.88 52.38 -22.05
N GLU A 517 -24.55 51.33 -22.80
CA GLU A 517 -24.64 51.29 -24.27
C GLU A 517 -25.97 50.63 -24.66
N ASP A 518 -26.79 51.35 -25.42
CA ASP A 518 -27.94 50.79 -26.15
C ASP A 518 -27.42 50.23 -27.48
N VAL A 519 -27.43 48.91 -27.60
CA VAL A 519 -26.76 48.20 -28.70
C VAL A 519 -27.50 48.35 -30.03
N PRO A 520 -28.85 48.23 -30.08
CA PRO A 520 -29.61 48.52 -31.29
C PRO A 520 -29.39 49.94 -31.84
N THR A 521 -29.35 50.96 -30.97
CA THR A 521 -29.23 52.37 -31.40
C THR A 521 -27.79 52.89 -31.44
N ARG A 522 -26.84 52.11 -30.91
CA ARG A 522 -25.42 52.46 -30.75
C ARG A 522 -25.19 53.75 -29.95
N THR A 523 -26.09 54.06 -29.01
CA THR A 523 -25.95 55.24 -28.15
C THR A 523 -25.32 54.85 -26.80
N GLU A 524 -24.31 55.60 -26.37
CA GLU A 524 -23.70 55.44 -25.04
C GLU A 524 -24.10 56.60 -24.12
N ALA A 525 -24.43 56.28 -22.87
CA ALA A 525 -24.72 57.27 -21.82
C ALA A 525 -23.99 56.92 -20.52
N ILE A 526 -23.45 57.94 -19.85
CA ILE A 526 -22.95 57.81 -18.48
C ILE A 526 -24.16 57.78 -17.54
N VAL A 527 -24.22 56.77 -16.67
CA VAL A 527 -25.36 56.51 -15.79
C VAL A 527 -24.91 56.47 -14.33
N GLY A 528 -25.76 56.97 -13.43
CA GLY A 528 -25.47 57.06 -11.99
C GLY A 528 -26.42 56.23 -11.13
N GLU A 529 -26.34 56.41 -9.80
CA GLU A 529 -27.23 55.79 -8.82
C GLU A 529 -28.71 55.94 -9.18
N GLY A 530 -29.48 54.85 -9.09
CA GLY A 530 -30.92 54.84 -9.33
C GLY A 530 -31.33 54.87 -10.80
N HIS A 531 -30.38 54.98 -11.74
CA HIS A 531 -30.70 55.00 -13.18
C HIS A 531 -31.38 53.72 -13.60
N THR A 532 -32.58 53.83 -14.19
CA THR A 532 -33.41 52.68 -14.54
C THR A 532 -33.63 52.55 -16.05
N ARG A 533 -33.54 51.32 -16.55
CA ARG A 533 -33.79 50.95 -17.95
C ARG A 533 -34.58 49.64 -18.03
N LYS A 534 -35.47 49.52 -19.02
CA LYS A 534 -36.20 48.28 -19.30
C LYS A 534 -35.60 47.58 -20.52
N ALA A 535 -35.48 46.25 -20.43
CA ALA A 535 -35.11 45.40 -21.56
C ALA A 535 -36.09 44.21 -21.60
N GLY A 536 -37.01 44.19 -22.56
CA GLY A 536 -38.06 43.17 -22.61
C GLY A 536 -38.86 43.10 -21.29
N THR A 537 -38.83 41.95 -20.64
CA THR A 537 -39.54 41.67 -19.37
C THR A 537 -38.79 42.08 -18.09
N VAL A 538 -37.54 42.55 -18.19
CA VAL A 538 -36.73 42.89 -17.00
C VAL A 538 -36.57 44.39 -16.83
N THR A 539 -36.56 44.84 -15.57
CA THR A 539 -36.23 46.22 -15.21
C THR A 539 -34.85 46.22 -14.54
N LEU A 540 -33.97 47.10 -15.02
CA LEU A 540 -32.58 47.21 -14.60
C LEU A 540 -32.38 48.54 -13.88
N THR A 541 -31.85 48.51 -12.66
CA THR A 541 -31.54 49.71 -11.87
C THR A 541 -30.06 49.70 -11.51
N VAL A 542 -29.36 50.79 -11.83
CA VAL A 542 -27.93 50.95 -11.54
C VAL A 542 -27.75 51.42 -10.11
N HIS A 543 -26.82 50.78 -9.42
CA HIS A 543 -26.36 51.21 -8.11
C HIS A 543 -24.84 51.37 -8.11
N THR A 544 -24.37 52.31 -7.32
CA THR A 544 -23.01 52.78 -7.12
C THR A 544 -22.79 52.83 -5.62
N GLY A 545 -21.78 52.10 -5.12
CA GLY A 545 -21.48 52.08 -3.69
C GLY A 545 -21.13 53.49 -3.19
N LYS A 546 -21.40 53.77 -1.90
CA LYS A 546 -21.07 55.06 -1.26
C LYS A 546 -19.55 55.34 -1.38
N GLY A 547 -19.21 56.10 -2.41
CA GLY A 547 -17.89 56.62 -2.73
C GLY A 547 -18.09 57.74 -3.73
N THR A 548 -18.43 58.92 -3.20
CA THR A 548 -18.45 60.25 -3.85
C THR A 548 -18.26 60.27 -5.36
N ALA A 549 -19.37 60.26 -6.11
CA ALA A 549 -19.43 60.95 -7.38
C ALA A 549 -20.05 62.33 -7.11
N THR A 550 -19.21 63.35 -6.93
CA THR A 550 -19.65 64.73 -7.15
C THR A 550 -20.10 64.81 -8.60
N PRO A 551 -21.32 65.31 -8.91
CA PRO A 551 -21.69 65.54 -10.29
C PRO A 551 -20.78 66.65 -10.82
N LEU A 552 -19.83 66.32 -11.68
CA LEU A 552 -19.20 67.36 -12.49
C LEU A 552 -20.28 67.88 -13.44
N ALA A 553 -20.63 69.14 -13.23
CA ALA A 553 -21.42 69.93 -14.14
C ALA A 553 -20.85 69.80 -15.57
N ALA A 554 -21.75 69.75 -16.55
CA ALA A 554 -21.40 69.82 -17.96
C ALA A 554 -20.52 71.04 -18.21
N SER A 555 -19.27 70.82 -18.63
CA SER A 555 -18.39 71.87 -19.16
C SER A 555 -17.60 71.33 -20.34
N GLN A 556 -17.46 72.20 -21.33
CA GLN A 556 -17.18 71.93 -22.73
C GLN A 556 -15.78 71.36 -23.00
N ALA A 557 -15.66 70.63 -24.12
CA ALA A 557 -14.41 70.07 -24.61
C ALA A 557 -13.39 71.15 -25.02
N PRO A 558 -12.11 71.06 -24.60
CA PRO A 558 -11.03 71.87 -25.15
C PRO A 558 -10.55 71.31 -26.51
N PRO A 559 -10.06 72.16 -27.44
CA PRO A 559 -9.65 71.73 -28.77
C PRO A 559 -8.34 70.94 -28.77
N ALA A 560 -8.22 70.06 -29.77
CA ALA A 560 -7.11 69.15 -29.99
C ALA A 560 -5.75 69.84 -30.14
N LYS A 561 -4.69 69.27 -29.54
CA LYS A 561 -3.29 69.58 -29.86
C LYS A 561 -2.72 68.55 -30.86
N PRO A 562 -1.83 68.96 -31.79
CA PRO A 562 -1.44 68.16 -32.95
C PRO A 562 -0.56 66.95 -32.61
N GLN A 563 -0.77 65.84 -33.31
CA GLN A 563 0.08 64.65 -33.32
C GLN A 563 1.43 64.94 -33.99
N ALA A 564 2.52 64.50 -33.36
CA ALA A 564 3.85 64.45 -33.97
C ALA A 564 3.94 63.33 -35.02
N ALA A 565 4.64 63.60 -36.12
CA ALA A 565 4.72 62.76 -37.31
C ALA A 565 5.45 61.42 -37.10
N VAL A 566 4.91 60.38 -37.75
CA VAL A 566 5.51 59.04 -37.88
C VAL A 566 6.41 59.00 -39.13
N PRO A 567 7.66 58.51 -39.07
CA PRO A 567 8.52 58.34 -40.24
C PRO A 567 8.12 57.10 -41.09
N PRO A 568 8.35 57.13 -42.43
CA PRO A 568 7.81 56.13 -43.36
C PRO A 568 8.60 54.80 -43.37
N PRO A 569 7.94 53.68 -43.73
CA PRO A 569 8.59 52.37 -43.87
C PRO A 569 9.40 52.23 -45.18
N PRO A 570 10.47 51.41 -45.19
CA PRO A 570 11.30 51.17 -46.38
C PRO A 570 10.61 50.26 -47.43
N PRO A 571 11.04 50.33 -48.70
CA PRO A 571 10.32 49.71 -49.83
C PRO A 571 10.54 48.20 -49.96
N VAL A 572 9.49 47.53 -50.44
CA VAL A 572 9.41 46.09 -50.75
C VAL A 572 9.97 45.82 -52.15
N PRO A 573 10.86 44.83 -52.36
CA PRO A 573 11.19 44.33 -53.70
C PRO A 573 10.22 43.22 -54.16
N THR A 574 9.75 43.35 -55.40
CA THR A 574 8.87 42.43 -56.15
C THR A 574 9.58 41.18 -56.70
N PRO A 575 8.83 40.12 -57.08
CA PRO A 575 9.34 38.75 -57.25
C PRO A 575 9.84 38.43 -58.67
N VAL A 576 10.79 37.49 -58.78
CA VAL A 576 11.28 36.93 -60.06
C VAL A 576 11.17 35.41 -60.06
N ALA A 577 10.88 34.88 -61.26
CA ALA A 577 10.19 33.65 -61.61
C ALA A 577 10.98 32.32 -61.55
N LYS A 578 10.25 31.21 -61.75
CA LYS A 578 10.64 29.79 -61.69
C LYS A 578 11.23 29.24 -63.02
N THR A 579 12.34 28.48 -62.89
CA THR A 579 12.85 27.24 -63.58
C THR A 579 12.96 27.13 -65.13
N PRO A 580 13.92 26.32 -65.70
CA PRO A 580 13.75 24.85 -65.87
C PRO A 580 15.11 24.04 -65.83
N PRO A 581 15.30 22.76 -66.30
CA PRO A 581 15.83 21.66 -65.47
C PRO A 581 17.10 20.88 -65.99
N THR A 582 17.69 20.03 -65.11
CA THR A 582 18.49 18.77 -65.32
C THR A 582 19.91 18.82 -65.98
N PRO A 583 20.83 17.82 -65.81
CA PRO A 583 20.66 16.46 -65.25
C PRO A 583 21.71 15.94 -64.22
N ASP A 584 21.31 14.85 -63.57
CA ASP A 584 22.02 13.72 -62.94
C ASP A 584 23.53 13.54 -63.14
N TYR A 585 24.27 13.22 -62.06
CA TYR A 585 25.21 12.09 -62.03
C TYR A 585 25.47 11.59 -60.61
N ASP A 586 25.36 10.28 -60.48
CA ASP A 586 25.61 9.38 -59.36
C ASP A 586 27.09 9.41 -58.93
N ASP A 587 27.38 9.31 -57.62
CA ASP A 587 28.48 8.48 -57.10
C ASP A 587 28.54 8.46 -55.56
N ASN A 588 28.47 7.23 -55.05
CA ASN A 588 28.75 6.83 -53.68
C ASN A 588 30.20 7.16 -53.26
N LEU A 589 30.39 7.67 -52.03
CA LEU A 589 31.35 7.20 -51.00
C LEU A 589 31.40 8.17 -49.78
N PRO A 590 31.77 7.69 -48.57
CA PRO A 590 31.52 8.37 -47.30
C PRO A 590 32.64 9.34 -46.88
N MET A 591 32.27 10.43 -46.20
CA MET A 591 33.20 11.43 -45.64
C MET A 591 32.93 11.70 -44.14
N PRO A 592 33.95 12.16 -43.38
CA PRO A 592 34.12 11.87 -41.95
C PRO A 592 33.49 12.88 -40.98
N ILE A 593 33.29 12.41 -39.74
CA ILE A 593 32.75 13.12 -38.58
C ILE A 593 33.72 14.23 -38.10
N SER A 594 33.19 15.44 -37.90
CA SER A 594 33.89 16.58 -37.27
C SER A 594 33.66 16.63 -35.74
N PRO A 595 34.62 17.13 -34.93
CA PRO A 595 34.54 17.16 -33.46
C PRO A 595 33.79 18.37 -32.88
N PRO A 596 33.32 18.31 -31.61
CA PRO A 596 32.50 19.36 -30.98
C PRO A 596 33.33 20.46 -30.26
N PRO A 597 32.72 21.65 -29.98
CA PRO A 597 33.41 22.84 -29.45
C PRO A 597 33.53 22.91 -27.90
N PRO A 598 34.47 23.71 -27.36
CA PRO A 598 34.78 23.78 -25.91
C PRO A 598 33.93 24.77 -25.09
N ALA A 599 33.86 24.52 -23.77
CA ALA A 599 33.05 25.24 -22.78
C ALA A 599 33.73 26.49 -22.18
N ARG A 600 32.91 27.46 -21.74
CA ARG A 600 33.29 28.77 -21.12
C ARG A 600 33.34 28.70 -19.58
N PRO A 601 34.15 29.55 -18.89
CA PRO A 601 34.35 29.49 -17.43
C PRO A 601 33.41 30.43 -16.64
N LYS A 602 33.24 30.16 -15.34
CA LYS A 602 32.46 30.93 -14.36
C LYS A 602 33.35 31.85 -13.50
N VAL A 603 32.83 33.04 -13.17
CA VAL A 603 33.40 34.03 -12.21
C VAL A 603 32.51 34.11 -10.96
N ALA A 604 33.11 34.51 -9.83
CA ALA A 604 32.73 34.29 -8.42
C ALA A 604 31.89 35.38 -7.71
N SER A 605 31.40 35.07 -6.50
CA SER A 605 31.20 35.99 -5.33
C SER A 605 31.24 35.16 -4.03
N ILE A 606 32.20 35.32 -3.11
CA ILE A 606 32.35 36.34 -2.03
C ILE A 606 31.31 36.20 -0.88
N LEU A 607 31.68 35.45 0.17
CA LEU A 607 31.76 35.84 1.60
C LEU A 607 31.93 34.59 2.49
N ASP A 608 33.19 34.31 2.84
CA ASP A 608 33.60 33.56 4.04
C ASP A 608 33.96 34.58 5.13
N ASP A 609 33.70 34.28 6.40
CA ASP A 609 34.53 34.79 7.51
C ASP A 609 34.50 33.85 8.74
N GLY A 610 35.71 33.42 9.14
CA GLY A 610 36.13 32.93 10.46
C GLY A 610 35.88 31.44 10.77
N GLY A 611 36.85 30.54 10.98
CA GLY A 611 38.29 30.63 11.24
C GLY A 611 38.65 29.91 12.54
N PHE A 612 39.31 28.73 12.49
CA PHE A 612 40.31 28.24 13.46
C PHE A 612 40.90 26.87 13.05
N VAL A 613 42.23 26.75 12.92
CA VAL A 613 42.97 25.47 12.82
C VAL A 613 44.27 25.55 13.63
N PRO A 614 44.54 24.62 14.57
CA PRO A 614 45.85 24.44 15.19
C PRO A 614 46.69 23.29 14.55
N PRO A 615 48.02 23.21 14.82
CA PRO A 615 49.03 22.64 13.92
C PRO A 615 49.27 21.12 14.07
N PRO A 616 50.01 20.47 13.13
CA PRO A 616 50.09 19.02 13.04
C PRO A 616 51.15 18.40 13.98
N PRO A 617 50.91 17.18 14.53
CA PRO A 617 51.90 16.47 15.30
C PRO A 617 52.81 15.55 14.45
N ALA A 618 53.97 15.25 15.04
CA ALA A 618 55.20 14.76 14.41
C ALA A 618 55.28 13.24 14.15
N LYS A 619 56.30 12.87 13.34
CA LYS A 619 56.76 11.51 13.02
C LYS A 619 57.10 10.67 14.27
N PRO A 620 56.86 9.34 14.25
CA PRO A 620 57.46 8.40 15.20
C PRO A 620 58.83 7.83 14.71
N PRO A 621 59.70 7.39 15.62
CA PRO A 621 61.05 6.88 15.33
C PRO A 621 61.09 5.37 15.05
N ALA A 622 62.20 4.90 14.47
CA ALA A 622 62.51 3.50 14.20
C ALA A 622 63.30 2.84 15.35
N ALA A 623 63.10 1.53 15.62
CA ALA A 623 64.02 0.44 15.21
C ALA A 623 63.99 -0.84 16.09
N VAL A 624 64.38 -1.97 15.43
CA VAL A 624 65.07 -3.21 15.90
C VAL A 624 64.27 -4.41 16.49
N SER A 625 64.07 -5.51 15.72
CA SER A 625 64.89 -6.77 15.72
C SER A 625 64.16 -8.11 15.39
N ALA A 626 64.76 -8.85 14.43
CA ALA A 626 64.96 -10.31 14.30
C ALA A 626 63.86 -11.36 13.95
N LYS A 627 63.96 -11.88 12.68
CA LYS A 627 63.73 -13.20 12.00
C LYS A 627 63.34 -14.48 12.80
N PRO A 628 62.91 -15.63 12.17
CA PRO A 628 62.77 -15.97 10.73
C PRO A 628 61.47 -16.74 10.27
N PRO A 629 61.26 -16.97 8.95
CA PRO A 629 60.08 -17.65 8.40
C PRO A 629 60.30 -19.16 8.09
N VAL A 630 59.24 -19.97 8.19
CA VAL A 630 59.15 -21.43 7.96
C VAL A 630 57.80 -21.71 7.25
N PRO A 631 57.68 -22.72 6.34
CA PRO A 631 57.36 -22.49 4.93
C PRO A 631 55.97 -22.98 4.49
N ALA A 632 55.58 -22.60 3.28
CA ALA A 632 54.37 -23.06 2.60
C ALA A 632 54.44 -24.55 2.19
N PRO A 633 53.32 -25.30 2.29
CA PRO A 633 53.28 -26.70 1.87
C PRO A 633 53.19 -26.86 0.33
N PRO A 634 53.68 -27.99 -0.20
CA PRO A 634 54.01 -28.16 -1.61
C PRO A 634 52.80 -28.51 -2.51
N LYS A 635 52.85 -28.02 -3.75
CA LYS A 635 51.96 -28.42 -4.86
C LYS A 635 52.29 -29.85 -5.30
N LEU A 636 51.27 -30.72 -5.37
CA LEU A 636 51.32 -32.00 -6.08
C LEU A 636 50.61 -31.91 -7.45
N PRO A 637 50.98 -32.79 -8.39
CA PRO A 637 50.93 -32.54 -9.83
C PRO A 637 49.59 -32.89 -10.50
N THR A 638 49.36 -32.21 -11.62
CA THR A 638 48.34 -32.48 -12.63
C THR A 638 48.51 -33.87 -13.25
N GLY A 639 47.57 -34.77 -12.96
CA GLY A 639 47.38 -36.04 -13.64
C GLY A 639 45.92 -36.16 -14.08
N GLY A 640 45.69 -36.17 -15.39
CA GLY A 640 44.37 -36.31 -15.98
C GLY A 640 43.79 -37.70 -15.78
N LEU A 641 42.57 -37.76 -15.28
CA LEU A 641 41.65 -38.89 -15.45
C LEU A 641 40.28 -38.31 -15.77
N THR A 642 39.98 -38.25 -17.06
CA THR A 642 38.63 -38.02 -17.57
C THR A 642 37.78 -39.25 -17.26
N SER A 643 36.75 -39.10 -16.42
CA SER A 643 35.63 -40.04 -16.36
C SER A 643 34.44 -39.50 -17.14
N PRO A 644 33.63 -40.37 -17.76
CA PRO A 644 32.74 -40.01 -18.87
C PRO A 644 31.47 -39.33 -18.38
N ALA A 645 30.97 -38.40 -19.19
CA ALA A 645 29.65 -37.79 -19.02
C ALA A 645 28.56 -38.87 -19.00
N ARG A 646 27.75 -38.87 -17.94
CA ARG A 646 26.50 -39.61 -17.85
C ARG A 646 25.46 -38.91 -18.76
N PRO A 647 24.80 -39.60 -19.70
CA PRO A 647 23.74 -39.00 -20.50
C PRO A 647 22.55 -38.61 -19.63
N GLU A 648 22.03 -37.41 -19.88
CA GLU A 648 20.82 -36.86 -19.31
C GLU A 648 19.60 -37.71 -19.74
N PRO A 649 18.66 -38.08 -18.85
CA PRO A 649 17.47 -38.82 -19.25
C PRO A 649 16.52 -37.93 -20.07
N PRO A 650 15.86 -38.47 -21.11
CA PRO A 650 14.96 -37.67 -21.95
C PRO A 650 13.72 -37.23 -21.17
N LYS A 651 13.34 -35.96 -21.35
CA LYS A 651 12.06 -35.39 -20.86
C LYS A 651 10.88 -36.20 -21.38
N PRO A 652 9.87 -36.52 -20.56
CA PRO A 652 8.63 -37.12 -21.04
C PRO A 652 7.85 -36.10 -21.89
N ALA A 653 7.54 -36.49 -23.13
CA ALA A 653 6.66 -35.75 -24.01
C ALA A 653 5.22 -35.76 -23.45
N SER A 654 4.61 -34.57 -23.37
CA SER A 654 3.19 -34.44 -23.02
C SER A 654 2.30 -34.96 -24.16
N PRO A 655 1.20 -35.68 -23.86
CA PRO A 655 0.27 -36.13 -24.90
C PRO A 655 -0.49 -34.94 -25.49
N ALA A 656 -0.41 -34.78 -26.82
CA ALA A 656 -1.23 -33.83 -27.57
C ALA A 656 -2.68 -34.31 -27.60
N ILE A 657 -3.58 -33.53 -27.02
CA ILE A 657 -5.04 -33.71 -27.14
C ILE A 657 -5.48 -33.10 -28.48
N PRO A 658 -6.19 -33.82 -29.36
CA PRO A 658 -6.69 -33.25 -30.62
C PRO A 658 -7.80 -32.24 -30.33
N LYS A 659 -7.67 -31.04 -30.90
CA LYS A 659 -8.67 -29.97 -30.86
C LYS A 659 -9.89 -30.38 -31.72
N PRO A 660 -11.13 -30.31 -31.21
CA PRO A 660 -12.32 -30.56 -32.03
C PRO A 660 -12.54 -29.45 -33.06
N PRO A 661 -13.09 -29.77 -34.25
CA PRO A 661 -13.29 -28.78 -35.31
C PRO A 661 -14.37 -27.76 -34.95
N ALA A 662 -14.11 -26.51 -35.30
CA ALA A 662 -15.05 -25.40 -35.11
C ALA A 662 -16.29 -25.57 -36.00
N PRO A 663 -17.50 -25.26 -35.52
CA PRO A 663 -18.71 -25.32 -36.33
C PRO A 663 -18.73 -24.20 -37.40
N ALA A 664 -19.17 -24.58 -38.60
CA ALA A 664 -19.30 -23.74 -39.77
C ALA A 664 -20.30 -22.59 -39.54
N ALA A 665 -19.97 -21.42 -40.10
CA ALA A 665 -20.84 -20.26 -40.16
C ALA A 665 -22.08 -20.55 -41.03
N PRO A 666 -23.29 -20.10 -40.64
CA PRO A 666 -24.46 -20.26 -41.47
C PRO A 666 -24.44 -19.28 -42.65
N VAL A 667 -24.66 -19.87 -43.82
CA VAL A 667 -24.81 -19.24 -45.12
C VAL A 667 -26.06 -18.37 -45.15
N ALA A 668 -25.91 -17.17 -45.70
CA ALA A 668 -27.00 -16.24 -45.98
C ALA A 668 -27.93 -16.79 -47.07
N SER A 669 -29.22 -16.88 -46.75
CA SER A 669 -30.30 -17.08 -47.71
C SER A 669 -30.95 -15.73 -48.03
N ALA A 670 -30.80 -15.27 -49.27
CA ALA A 670 -31.67 -14.26 -49.86
C ALA A 670 -33.04 -14.87 -50.20
N PRO A 671 -34.10 -14.06 -50.18
CA PRO A 671 -34.92 -14.04 -51.39
C PRO A 671 -35.40 -12.64 -51.81
N THR A 672 -35.54 -12.55 -53.14
CA THR A 672 -36.52 -11.80 -53.95
C THR A 672 -36.46 -10.27 -53.99
N ALA A 673 -36.20 -9.80 -55.21
CA ALA A 673 -36.39 -8.44 -55.67
C ALA A 673 -37.86 -8.16 -55.96
N GLU A 674 -38.37 -7.03 -55.49
CA GLU A 674 -39.52 -6.35 -56.09
C GLU A 674 -39.43 -4.82 -55.84
N ALA A 675 -39.58 -4.08 -56.95
CA ALA A 675 -39.95 -2.67 -57.13
C ALA A 675 -39.23 -1.54 -56.34
N LYS A 676 -38.44 -0.73 -57.06
CA LYS A 676 -38.06 0.66 -56.69
C LYS A 676 -39.30 1.56 -56.56
N PRO A 677 -39.27 2.50 -55.59
CA PRO A 677 -39.66 3.87 -55.87
C PRO A 677 -38.52 4.86 -55.53
N SER A 678 -38.22 5.71 -56.49
CA SER A 678 -37.35 6.88 -56.38
C SER A 678 -37.91 7.91 -55.38
N GLY A 679 -37.16 8.24 -54.33
CA GLY A 679 -37.57 9.30 -53.39
C GLY A 679 -36.63 9.49 -52.21
N GLU A 680 -35.40 9.96 -52.43
CA GLU A 680 -34.40 10.10 -51.35
C GLU A 680 -34.54 11.39 -50.50
N GLY A 681 -35.44 12.31 -50.85
CA GLY A 681 -35.63 13.58 -50.13
C GLY A 681 -36.87 13.62 -49.25
N CYS A 682 -36.84 14.46 -48.19
CA CYS A 682 -38.02 14.75 -47.39
C CYS A 682 -39.17 15.21 -48.30
N PRO A 683 -40.38 14.63 -48.23
CA PRO A 683 -41.47 14.97 -49.15
C PRO A 683 -41.92 16.43 -49.06
N THR A 684 -41.56 17.14 -47.99
CA THR A 684 -41.90 18.56 -47.80
C THR A 684 -40.81 19.53 -48.26
N CYS A 685 -39.54 19.24 -47.99
CA CYS A 685 -38.45 20.19 -48.27
C CYS A 685 -37.36 19.66 -49.21
N LYS A 686 -37.51 18.43 -49.71
CA LYS A 686 -36.62 17.70 -50.63
C LYS A 686 -35.15 17.54 -50.18
N ARG A 687 -34.79 17.90 -48.94
CA ARG A 687 -33.45 17.64 -48.39
C ARG A 687 -33.23 16.15 -48.16
N VAL A 688 -32.01 15.70 -48.47
CA VAL A 688 -31.55 14.33 -48.25
C VAL A 688 -30.72 14.31 -46.97
N ALA A 689 -31.09 13.47 -46.01
CA ALA A 689 -30.32 13.24 -44.78
C ALA A 689 -29.70 11.83 -44.82
N PRO A 690 -28.45 11.66 -44.39
CA PRO A 690 -27.82 10.34 -44.35
C PRO A 690 -28.51 9.46 -43.30
N GLY A 691 -28.89 8.24 -43.69
CA GLY A 691 -29.59 7.30 -42.81
C GLY A 691 -30.36 6.22 -43.58
N ARG A 692 -30.73 5.14 -42.88
CA ARG A 692 -31.51 4.03 -43.47
C ARG A 692 -32.93 4.54 -43.82
N PRO A 693 -33.47 4.21 -45.02
CA PRO A 693 -34.84 4.58 -45.40
C PRO A 693 -35.86 4.13 -44.35
N GLY A 694 -36.82 5.00 -43.99
CA GLY A 694 -37.81 4.78 -42.93
C GLY A 694 -37.37 5.17 -41.51
N ALA A 695 -36.10 5.56 -41.33
CA ALA A 695 -35.55 6.08 -40.07
C ALA A 695 -34.89 7.46 -40.25
N ARG A 696 -35.14 8.17 -41.35
CA ARG A 696 -34.54 9.48 -41.60
C ARG A 696 -35.36 10.55 -40.88
N TYR A 697 -34.68 11.54 -40.30
CA TYR A 697 -35.34 12.65 -39.60
C TYR A 697 -34.99 13.98 -40.24
N CYS A 698 -36.00 14.77 -40.61
CA CYS A 698 -35.77 16.09 -41.17
C CYS A 698 -35.74 17.15 -40.06
N MET A 699 -34.54 17.65 -39.70
CA MET A 699 -34.44 18.70 -38.68
C MET A 699 -35.12 20.02 -39.07
N MET A 700 -35.38 20.27 -40.36
CA MET A 700 -36.08 21.49 -40.81
C MET A 700 -37.60 21.36 -40.77
N CYS A 701 -38.15 20.15 -40.85
CA CYS A 701 -39.59 19.91 -40.85
C CYS A 701 -40.06 19.13 -39.61
N ASP A 702 -39.13 18.84 -38.69
CA ASP A 702 -39.31 18.16 -37.41
C ASP A 702 -40.17 16.88 -37.51
N LYS A 703 -39.87 16.05 -38.50
CA LYS A 703 -40.61 14.79 -38.74
C LYS A 703 -39.76 13.69 -39.38
N PRO A 704 -40.07 12.41 -39.10
CA PRO A 704 -39.44 11.27 -39.76
C PRO A 704 -39.97 11.07 -41.19
N TYR A 705 -39.15 10.51 -42.08
CA TYR A 705 -39.49 10.15 -43.46
C TYR A 705 -38.64 9.01 -44.03
#